data_AF-A0A8S2RVE3-F1
#
_entry.id   AF-A0A8S2RVE3-F1
#
_cell.length_a   1.000
_cell.length_b   1.000
_cell.length_c   1.000
_cell.angle_alpha   90.00
_cell.angle_beta   90.00
_cell.angle_gamma   90.00
#
_symmetry.space_group_name_H-M   'P 1'
#
loop_
_entity.id
_entity.type
_entity.pdbx_description
1 polymer ?
#
loop_
_entity_poly.entity_id
_entity_poly.type
_entity_poly.pdbx_seq_one_letter_code
_entity_poly.pdbx_strand_id
1 'polypeptide(L)'
;MYIAKAESQFYQCQKIFDDELSRMWQNHRNLVKNQGMTTTLIHLIERRLALITEKFRQIYNYRFDYYLQNDQQQQQQQRIGFSTSLIIDTTHHTLTKKEIQLLNRGPSYVPPYQLSISSSMTTNDEIIKRKYAPLKHQLATLFSKYHINIAVSMDIEQKINGQFKNLFSISLPNTIRQRALYEKQLVQSIHRSLLKNNLILRRTADNMNSFYLGNLQNFQTKANQYLSNSDSFQLIMTLNETNDQEPLHDKFHGMIESINFALKILKHRKAIDPHTITRLFLDPTKVQLSDMDFLCDISHENELQLVPLLPHLNTMTSKIGQYLNQLLRPFADRIMKTTQFHHDIDFIQKLNHYACTQHRLTTTTLFCTIKISNFYHLDSHTNIIDRIGYFLQDNLVTNKLEQISIMTIKNLLQLFLYNNIFRYNEHIYAFTKGSPTTMPITDTLSSIYLFQWQAKLLRIIKQKDEFFGRCKDELFFTWNSSSNELQDLLQSIKIQYPNVYFHTSIGSNVNYLNLYITNQNGQLYTRVNRDATLKENYILPYVTGHPKLMYSIWFRSALIRAACCCSLVKDFQQERIYLELTLLVNGYSLRFVEHHVQHFFDYFHAYNMRYLMDQMIYETFRQHWFDFITMKNESQEMTQQIDDNGHLIRLNYLYEQGPRCQFNQEFYQLWSSYFKNHSRLSEEKSKVILTTKHVHSLNVLLTQSKLKHQGQV
;
A
#
# COMPACT_ATOMS: atom_id res chain seq x y z
N MET A 1 -14.38 -30.99 -14.12
CA MET A 1 -15.31 -31.85 -13.37
C MET A 1 -15.45 -31.54 -11.88
N TYR A 2 -14.39 -31.37 -11.09
CA TYR A 2 -14.54 -31.05 -9.65
C TYR A 2 -14.91 -29.60 -9.31
N ILE A 3 -14.66 -28.64 -10.21
CA ILE A 3 -15.21 -27.27 -10.10
C ILE A 3 -16.71 -27.32 -10.38
N ALA A 4 -17.13 -28.00 -11.44
CA ALA A 4 -18.55 -28.32 -11.66
C ALA A 4 -19.17 -29.13 -10.51
N LYS A 5 -18.40 -30.00 -9.82
CA LYS A 5 -18.85 -30.72 -8.61
C LYS A 5 -18.88 -29.82 -7.37
N ALA A 6 -18.00 -28.82 -7.27
CA ALA A 6 -17.97 -27.82 -6.19
C ALA A 6 -19.01 -26.71 -6.40
N GLU A 7 -19.29 -26.34 -7.65
CA GLU A 7 -20.37 -25.47 -8.10
C GLU A 7 -21.70 -26.21 -8.00
N SER A 8 -21.74 -27.52 -8.29
CA SER A 8 -22.89 -28.39 -8.02
C SER A 8 -23.06 -28.66 -6.53
N GLN A 9 -21.99 -28.73 -5.74
CA GLN A 9 -22.05 -28.80 -4.27
C GLN A 9 -22.39 -27.44 -3.67
N PHE A 10 -22.01 -26.32 -4.31
CA PHE A 10 -22.45 -24.98 -3.94
C PHE A 10 -23.92 -24.80 -4.29
N TYR A 11 -24.38 -25.27 -5.45
CA TYR A 11 -25.80 -25.35 -5.81
C TYR A 11 -26.56 -26.32 -4.91
N GLN A 12 -25.98 -27.44 -4.50
CA GLN A 12 -26.59 -28.35 -3.52
C GLN A 12 -26.57 -27.76 -2.11
N CYS A 13 -25.53 -27.05 -1.68
CA CYS A 13 -25.47 -26.35 -0.40
C CYS A 13 -26.37 -25.13 -0.37
N GLN A 14 -26.52 -24.43 -1.50
CA GLN A 14 -27.49 -23.37 -1.70
C GLN A 14 -28.90 -23.96 -1.69
N LYS A 15 -29.14 -25.10 -2.34
CA LYS A 15 -30.41 -25.82 -2.29
C LYS A 15 -30.71 -26.43 -0.92
N ILE A 16 -29.71 -26.93 -0.19
CA ILE A 16 -29.82 -27.40 1.20
C ILE A 16 -30.03 -26.23 2.15
N PHE A 17 -29.38 -25.09 1.91
CA PHE A 17 -29.58 -23.86 2.66
C PHE A 17 -30.95 -23.28 2.36
N ASP A 18 -31.44 -23.33 1.13
CA ASP A 18 -32.79 -22.93 0.72
C ASP A 18 -33.85 -23.93 1.21
N ASP A 19 -33.52 -25.23 1.31
CA ASP A 19 -34.35 -26.29 1.91
C ASP A 19 -34.33 -26.22 3.44
N GLU A 20 -33.23 -25.82 4.07
CA GLU A 20 -33.11 -25.53 5.51
C GLU A 20 -33.79 -24.21 5.84
N LEU A 21 -33.66 -23.19 4.98
CA LEU A 21 -34.43 -21.95 5.06
C LEU A 21 -35.91 -22.29 4.93
N SER A 22 -36.29 -23.19 4.01
CA SER A 22 -37.66 -23.68 3.82
C SER A 22 -38.16 -24.56 4.97
N ARG A 23 -37.32 -25.41 5.58
CA ARG A 23 -37.66 -26.20 6.78
C ARG A 23 -37.70 -25.35 8.04
N MET A 24 -36.80 -24.37 8.17
CA MET A 24 -36.88 -23.33 9.19
C MET A 24 -38.15 -22.52 8.98
N TRP A 25 -38.55 -22.21 7.75
CA TRP A 25 -39.84 -21.59 7.41
C TRP A 25 -41.04 -22.50 7.72
N GLN A 26 -40.93 -23.82 7.54
CA GLN A 26 -41.95 -24.81 7.92
C GLN A 26 -42.06 -24.97 9.46
N ASN A 27 -40.93 -24.95 10.17
CA ASN A 27 -40.87 -24.98 11.63
C ASN A 27 -41.32 -23.63 12.22
N HIS A 28 -41.04 -22.51 11.54
CA HIS A 28 -41.58 -21.19 11.88
C HIS A 28 -43.08 -21.14 11.58
N ARG A 29 -43.58 -21.77 10.51
CA ARG A 29 -45.02 -22.01 10.24
C ARG A 29 -45.68 -22.83 11.37
N ASN A 30 -44.98 -23.81 11.93
CA ASN A 30 -45.46 -24.61 13.06
C ASN A 30 -45.41 -23.86 14.40
N LEU A 31 -44.46 -22.93 14.59
CA LEU A 31 -44.44 -21.99 15.72
C LEU A 31 -45.52 -20.88 15.57
N VAL A 32 -45.80 -20.45 14.35
CA VAL A 32 -46.84 -19.46 14.00
C VAL A 32 -48.25 -20.08 14.05
N LYS A 33 -48.40 -21.42 14.05
CA LYS A 33 -49.68 -22.07 14.41
C LYS A 33 -50.16 -21.73 15.82
N ASN A 34 -49.26 -21.32 16.72
CA ASN A 34 -49.64 -21.04 18.11
C ASN A 34 -49.91 -19.56 18.40
N GLN A 35 -49.47 -18.60 17.58
CA GLN A 35 -49.90 -17.18 17.65
C GLN A 35 -49.75 -16.53 16.26
N GLY A 36 -50.83 -16.57 15.46
CA GLY A 36 -50.81 -16.31 14.02
C GLY A 36 -50.38 -14.90 13.60
N MET A 37 -49.45 -14.80 12.64
CA MET A 37 -49.33 -13.62 11.79
C MET A 37 -50.49 -13.62 10.78
N THR A 38 -51.11 -12.45 10.58
CA THR A 38 -52.20 -12.28 9.63
C THR A 38 -51.74 -12.53 8.20
N THR A 39 -52.60 -13.16 7.40
CA THR A 39 -52.42 -13.47 5.96
C THR A 39 -51.97 -12.25 5.16
N THR A 40 -52.37 -11.06 5.60
CA THR A 40 -52.00 -9.76 5.06
C THR A 40 -50.49 -9.49 5.13
N LEU A 41 -49.81 -9.91 6.20
CA LEU A 41 -48.37 -9.67 6.40
C LEU A 41 -47.52 -10.62 5.53
N ILE A 42 -47.96 -11.86 5.36
CA ILE A 42 -47.33 -12.84 4.45
C ILE A 42 -47.38 -12.32 3.02
N HIS A 43 -48.55 -11.83 2.59
CA HIS A 43 -48.74 -11.31 1.25
C HIS A 43 -47.92 -10.03 1.01
N LEU A 44 -47.72 -9.20 2.04
CA LEU A 44 -46.84 -8.03 2.02
C LEU A 44 -45.37 -8.40 1.85
N ILE A 45 -44.89 -9.47 2.50
CA ILE A 45 -43.51 -9.94 2.40
C ILE A 45 -43.23 -10.53 1.02
N GLU A 46 -44.13 -11.36 0.49
CA GLU A 46 -44.00 -11.95 -0.85
C GLU A 46 -44.01 -10.87 -1.94
N ARG A 47 -44.92 -9.89 -1.83
CA ARG A 47 -44.96 -8.75 -2.73
C ARG A 47 -43.68 -7.91 -2.66
N ARG A 48 -43.10 -7.75 -1.47
CA ARG A 48 -41.84 -7.01 -1.27
C ARG A 48 -40.64 -7.75 -1.84
N LEU A 49 -40.58 -9.08 -1.73
CA LEU A 49 -39.54 -9.92 -2.34
C LEU A 49 -39.62 -9.89 -3.87
N ALA A 50 -40.81 -10.00 -4.46
CA ALA A 50 -41.00 -9.88 -5.91
C ALA A 50 -40.57 -8.50 -6.43
N LEU A 51 -40.92 -7.43 -5.71
CA LEU A 51 -40.48 -6.06 -6.03
C LEU A 51 -38.97 -5.88 -5.94
N ILE A 52 -38.31 -6.53 -4.97
CA ILE A 52 -36.85 -6.47 -4.83
C ILE A 52 -36.17 -7.20 -5.98
N THR A 53 -36.65 -8.40 -6.35
CA THR A 53 -36.10 -9.18 -7.47
C THR A 53 -36.29 -8.47 -8.80
N GLU A 54 -37.46 -7.87 -9.04
CA GLU A 54 -37.71 -7.12 -10.26
C GLU A 54 -36.90 -5.81 -10.31
N LYS A 55 -36.76 -5.11 -9.18
CA LYS A 55 -35.82 -3.97 -9.09
C LYS A 55 -34.38 -4.39 -9.35
N PHE A 56 -33.94 -5.57 -8.90
CA PHE A 56 -32.61 -6.08 -9.21
C PHE A 56 -32.42 -6.32 -10.71
N ARG A 57 -33.41 -6.94 -11.36
CA ARG A 57 -33.39 -7.17 -12.80
C ARG A 57 -33.36 -5.85 -13.58
N GLN A 58 -34.18 -4.89 -13.18
CA GLN A 58 -34.24 -3.57 -13.81
C GLN A 58 -32.96 -2.76 -13.58
N ILE A 59 -32.39 -2.76 -12.37
CA ILE A 59 -31.12 -2.08 -12.08
C ILE A 59 -29.96 -2.73 -12.84
N TYR A 60 -29.91 -4.06 -12.89
CA TYR A 60 -28.89 -4.79 -13.64
C TYR A 60 -28.98 -4.50 -15.14
N ASN A 61 -30.16 -4.65 -15.73
CA ASN A 61 -30.39 -4.39 -17.15
C ASN A 61 -30.17 -2.91 -17.48
N TYR A 62 -30.72 -1.98 -16.70
CA TYR A 62 -30.51 -0.54 -16.89
C TYR A 62 -29.03 -0.17 -16.82
N ARG A 63 -28.27 -0.71 -15.86
CA ARG A 63 -26.82 -0.43 -15.74
C ARG A 63 -26.01 -1.04 -16.88
N PHE A 64 -26.41 -2.21 -17.36
CA PHE A 64 -25.76 -2.89 -18.48
C PHE A 64 -26.08 -2.19 -19.82
N ASP A 65 -27.34 -1.85 -20.05
CA ASP A 65 -27.84 -1.16 -21.24
C ASP A 65 -27.33 0.29 -21.31
N TYR A 66 -27.32 1.01 -20.18
CA TYR A 66 -26.74 2.36 -20.08
C TYR A 66 -25.25 2.35 -20.46
N TYR A 67 -24.53 1.28 -20.13
CA TYR A 67 -23.13 1.11 -20.51
C TYR A 67 -22.96 0.84 -22.00
N LEU A 68 -23.69 -0.14 -22.53
CA LEU A 68 -23.64 -0.50 -23.95
C LEU A 68 -24.01 0.68 -24.86
N GLN A 69 -24.96 1.52 -24.44
CA GLN A 69 -25.40 2.69 -25.20
C GLN A 69 -24.40 3.86 -25.15
N ASN A 70 -23.68 4.06 -24.04
CA ASN A 70 -22.67 5.13 -23.94
C ASN A 70 -21.32 4.76 -24.55
N ASP A 71 -20.97 3.47 -24.60
CA ASP A 71 -19.73 2.96 -25.21
C ASP A 71 -19.73 3.14 -26.74
N GLN A 72 -20.92 3.17 -27.38
CA GLN A 72 -21.06 3.44 -28.81
C GLN A 72 -20.76 4.90 -29.21
N GLN A 73 -20.76 5.85 -28.26
CA GLN A 73 -20.47 7.27 -28.54
C GLN A 73 -19.00 7.67 -28.28
N GLN A 74 -18.18 6.80 -27.70
CA GLN A 74 -16.75 7.04 -27.49
C GLN A 74 -15.92 5.93 -28.14
N GLN A 75 -15.75 6.01 -29.46
CA GLN A 75 -14.81 5.14 -30.17
C GLN A 75 -13.36 5.50 -29.82
N GLN A 76 -12.87 4.93 -28.73
CA GLN A 76 -11.49 4.45 -28.55
C GLN A 76 -11.45 3.45 -27.38
N GLN A 77 -11.62 2.17 -27.71
CA GLN A 77 -11.15 0.97 -26.99
C GLN A 77 -11.18 0.97 -25.44
N GLN A 78 -12.32 1.21 -24.79
CA GLN A 78 -12.51 0.83 -23.37
C GLN A 78 -13.25 -0.51 -23.25
N ARG A 79 -12.65 -1.60 -23.77
CA ARG A 79 -13.13 -2.95 -23.37
C ARG A 79 -12.87 -3.11 -21.87
N ILE A 80 -13.85 -3.60 -21.11
CA ILE A 80 -13.64 -4.05 -19.72
C ILE A 80 -12.58 -5.17 -19.77
N GLY A 81 -11.33 -4.82 -19.49
CA GLY A 81 -10.22 -5.76 -19.40
C GLY A 81 -10.33 -6.54 -18.11
N PHE A 82 -10.72 -7.81 -18.20
CA PHE A 82 -10.74 -8.70 -17.03
C PHE A 82 -9.31 -9.14 -16.71
N SER A 83 -8.83 -8.88 -15.50
CA SER A 83 -7.52 -9.38 -15.09
C SER A 83 -7.61 -10.73 -14.45
N THR A 84 -6.77 -11.63 -14.92
CA THR A 84 -6.17 -12.64 -14.06
C THR A 84 -5.22 -11.94 -13.08
N SER A 85 -5.24 -12.29 -11.79
CA SER A 85 -4.16 -11.90 -10.84
C SER A 85 -2.90 -12.77 -11.03
N LEU A 86 -2.78 -13.39 -12.21
CA LEU A 86 -1.67 -14.23 -12.64
C LEU A 86 -1.31 -13.82 -14.07
N ILE A 87 -0.03 -13.55 -14.26
CA ILE A 87 0.57 -13.24 -15.55
C ILE A 87 1.50 -14.39 -15.88
N ILE A 88 1.32 -14.95 -17.07
CA ILE A 88 2.02 -16.14 -17.52
C ILE A 88 2.88 -15.73 -18.72
N ASP A 89 4.19 -15.68 -18.51
CA ASP A 89 5.20 -15.34 -19.52
C ASP A 89 6.00 -16.60 -19.92
N THR A 90 5.31 -17.73 -19.98
CA THR A 90 5.88 -19.02 -20.37
C THR A 90 4.83 -19.91 -20.99
N THR A 91 5.18 -20.51 -22.13
CA THR A 91 4.34 -21.48 -22.83
C THR A 91 4.39 -22.88 -22.21
N HIS A 92 5.29 -23.12 -21.24
CA HIS A 92 5.63 -24.45 -20.72
C HIS A 92 5.26 -24.65 -19.24
N HIS A 93 4.14 -24.11 -18.77
CA HIS A 93 3.66 -24.42 -17.41
C HIS A 93 2.78 -25.67 -17.38
N THR A 94 3.06 -26.61 -16.46
CA THR A 94 2.21 -27.80 -16.23
C THR A 94 1.17 -27.59 -15.14
N LEU A 95 0.88 -26.34 -14.76
CA LEU A 95 -0.11 -26.02 -13.73
C LEU A 95 -1.53 -26.40 -14.18
N THR A 96 -2.25 -27.07 -13.29
CA THR A 96 -3.65 -27.44 -13.48
C THR A 96 -4.58 -26.22 -13.39
N LYS A 97 -5.78 -26.32 -13.97
CA LYS A 97 -6.82 -25.26 -13.87
C LYS A 97 -7.13 -24.85 -12.43
N LYS A 98 -7.06 -25.79 -11.47
CA LYS A 98 -7.32 -25.55 -10.04
C LYS A 98 -6.21 -24.74 -9.37
N GLU A 99 -4.96 -25.00 -9.74
CA GLU A 99 -3.81 -24.25 -9.25
C GLU A 99 -3.82 -22.83 -9.80
N ILE A 100 -4.10 -22.67 -11.09
CA ILE A 100 -4.28 -21.35 -11.73
C ILE A 100 -5.42 -20.57 -11.04
N GLN A 101 -6.54 -21.22 -10.71
CA GLN A 101 -7.62 -20.58 -9.96
C GLN A 101 -7.21 -20.12 -8.56
N LEU A 102 -6.35 -20.88 -7.87
CA LEU A 102 -5.81 -20.47 -6.57
C LEU A 102 -4.86 -19.27 -6.72
N LEU A 103 -3.97 -19.29 -7.71
CA LEU A 103 -3.04 -18.20 -8.00
C LEU A 103 -3.76 -16.91 -8.43
N ASN A 104 -4.84 -17.03 -9.19
CA ASN A 104 -5.72 -15.92 -9.54
C ASN A 104 -6.40 -15.26 -8.32
N ARG A 105 -6.25 -15.82 -7.11
CA ARG A 105 -6.63 -15.12 -5.87
C ARG A 105 -5.68 -14.01 -5.48
N GLY A 106 -4.51 -13.97 -6.11
CA GLY A 106 -3.48 -12.97 -5.92
C GLY A 106 -2.58 -13.25 -4.71
N PRO A 107 -1.40 -12.61 -4.66
CA PRO A 107 -0.36 -12.91 -3.67
C PRO A 107 -0.74 -12.58 -2.23
N SER A 108 -1.53 -11.54 -1.98
CA SER A 108 -1.97 -11.17 -0.62
C SER A 108 -3.15 -11.99 -0.08
N TYR A 109 -3.70 -12.92 -0.88
CA TYR A 109 -4.73 -13.84 -0.40
C TYR A 109 -4.21 -14.60 0.81
N VAL A 110 -4.99 -14.66 1.89
CA VAL A 110 -4.65 -15.46 3.07
C VAL A 110 -5.47 -16.75 3.05
N PRO A 111 -4.84 -17.91 2.76
CA PRO A 111 -5.51 -19.19 2.93
C PRO A 111 -6.09 -19.32 4.35
N PRO A 112 -7.33 -19.81 4.48
CA PRO A 112 -8.02 -19.82 5.75
C PRO A 112 -7.41 -20.89 6.70
N TYR A 113 -7.39 -20.62 8.01
CA TYR A 113 -7.03 -21.57 9.10
C TYR A 113 -5.67 -22.26 8.97
N GLN A 114 -4.65 -21.50 8.60
CA GLN A 114 -3.28 -21.98 8.46
C GLN A 114 -2.75 -22.57 9.77
N LEU A 115 -3.04 -21.94 10.92
CA LEU A 115 -2.59 -22.41 12.24
C LEU A 115 -3.23 -23.74 12.64
N SER A 116 -4.48 -23.96 12.23
CA SER A 116 -5.22 -25.19 12.55
C SER A 116 -4.76 -26.39 11.72
N ILE A 117 -4.01 -26.15 10.64
CA ILE A 117 -3.67 -27.17 9.63
C ILE A 117 -2.16 -27.36 9.51
N SER A 118 -1.36 -26.49 10.14
CA SER A 118 0.10 -26.62 10.23
C SER A 118 0.57 -27.82 11.05
N SER A 119 -0.25 -28.37 11.95
CA SER A 119 0.09 -29.53 12.80
C SER A 119 -1.12 -30.46 12.99
N SER A 120 -0.90 -31.77 12.90
CA SER A 120 -1.93 -32.81 13.10
C SER A 120 -2.42 -32.92 14.55
N MET A 121 -1.69 -32.35 15.51
CA MET A 121 -1.90 -32.50 16.96
C MET A 121 -1.86 -31.13 17.65
N THR A 122 -2.79 -30.23 17.31
CA THR A 122 -2.93 -28.95 18.03
C THR A 122 -4.34 -28.82 18.58
N THR A 123 -4.46 -28.70 19.91
CA THR A 123 -5.76 -28.48 20.56
C THR A 123 -6.28 -27.08 20.26
N ASN A 124 -7.60 -26.85 20.36
CA ASN A 124 -8.17 -25.51 20.17
C ASN A 124 -7.54 -24.49 21.12
N ASP A 125 -7.21 -24.90 22.35
CA ASP A 125 -6.55 -24.04 23.33
C ASP A 125 -5.15 -23.60 22.91
N GLU A 126 -4.37 -24.48 22.29
CA GLU A 126 -3.05 -24.14 21.75
C GLU A 126 -3.15 -23.15 20.59
N ILE A 127 -4.16 -23.30 19.73
CA ILE A 127 -4.41 -22.38 18.62
C ILE A 127 -4.77 -20.99 19.16
N ILE A 128 -5.64 -20.92 20.16
CA ILE A 128 -6.03 -19.64 20.79
C ILE A 128 -4.83 -19.00 21.49
N LYS A 129 -4.02 -19.79 22.20
CA LYS A 129 -2.77 -19.30 22.81
C LYS A 129 -1.82 -18.72 21.76
N ARG A 130 -1.64 -19.39 20.62
CA ARG A 130 -0.81 -18.87 19.50
C ARG A 130 -1.40 -17.58 18.92
N LYS A 131 -2.73 -17.47 18.80
CA LYS A 131 -3.39 -16.26 18.29
C LYS A 131 -3.19 -15.04 19.19
N TYR A 132 -3.24 -15.26 20.51
CA TYR A 132 -3.08 -14.21 21.52
C TYR A 132 -1.62 -13.90 21.86
N ALA A 133 -0.68 -14.81 21.59
CA ALA A 133 0.72 -14.68 21.98
C ALA A 133 1.39 -13.34 21.60
N PRO A 134 1.20 -12.78 20.39
CA PRO A 134 1.77 -11.47 20.06
C PRO A 134 1.26 -10.35 20.97
N LEU A 135 -0.05 -10.30 21.20
CA LEU A 135 -0.67 -9.30 22.05
C LEU A 135 -0.19 -9.43 23.49
N LYS A 136 -0.12 -10.66 24.02
CA LYS A 136 0.42 -10.95 25.34
C LYS A 136 1.85 -10.45 25.51
N HIS A 137 2.73 -10.76 24.55
CA HIS A 137 4.12 -10.31 24.59
C HIS A 137 4.22 -8.79 24.55
N GLN A 138 3.47 -8.13 23.65
CA GLN A 138 3.46 -6.68 23.54
C GLN A 138 2.93 -5.98 24.79
N LEU A 139 1.89 -6.54 25.43
CA LEU A 139 1.38 -6.03 26.70
C LEU A 139 2.42 -6.18 27.81
N ALA A 140 3.11 -7.33 27.92
CA ALA A 140 4.17 -7.52 28.91
C ALA A 140 5.33 -6.53 28.73
N THR A 141 5.79 -6.32 27.50
CA THR A 141 6.83 -5.32 27.20
C THR A 141 6.37 -3.91 27.54
N LEU A 142 5.11 -3.57 27.24
CA LEU A 142 4.54 -2.27 27.55
C LEU A 142 4.42 -2.04 29.06
N PHE A 143 3.93 -3.04 29.79
CA PHE A 143 3.78 -2.97 31.25
C PHE A 143 5.12 -2.82 31.95
N SER A 144 6.15 -3.50 31.44
CA SER A 144 7.53 -3.32 31.90
C SER A 144 8.06 -1.92 31.59
N LYS A 145 7.87 -1.42 30.35
CA LYS A 145 8.31 -0.08 29.93
C LYS A 145 7.73 1.03 30.81
N TYR A 146 6.46 0.92 31.18
CA TYR A 146 5.76 1.94 31.98
C TYR A 146 5.79 1.69 33.49
N HIS A 147 6.46 0.62 33.94
CA HIS A 147 6.53 0.19 35.34
C HIS A 147 5.16 0.05 36.00
N ILE A 148 4.21 -0.56 35.30
CA ILE A 148 2.87 -0.81 35.85
C ILE A 148 2.98 -1.88 36.95
N ASN A 149 2.22 -1.69 38.03
CA ASN A 149 2.18 -2.63 39.15
C ASN A 149 1.87 -4.06 38.67
N ILE A 150 2.62 -5.04 39.16
CA ILE A 150 2.51 -6.45 38.72
C ILE A 150 1.09 -7.00 38.91
N ALA A 151 0.44 -6.73 40.05
CA ALA A 151 -0.92 -7.21 40.31
C ALA A 151 -1.94 -6.62 39.33
N VAL A 152 -1.83 -5.32 39.03
CA VAL A 152 -2.68 -4.63 38.04
C VAL A 152 -2.41 -5.18 36.64
N SER A 153 -1.13 -5.39 36.29
CA SER A 153 -0.74 -5.95 35.00
C SER A 153 -1.29 -7.36 34.79
N MET A 154 -1.29 -8.20 35.83
CA MET A 154 -1.85 -9.55 35.82
C MET A 154 -3.38 -9.54 35.69
N ASP A 155 -4.09 -8.69 36.45
CA ASP A 155 -5.55 -8.54 36.34
C ASP A 155 -5.98 -8.12 34.93
N ILE A 156 -5.31 -7.12 34.35
CA ILE A 156 -5.59 -6.64 32.99
C ILE A 156 -5.32 -7.75 31.97
N GLU A 157 -4.15 -8.39 32.04
CA GLU A 157 -3.81 -9.46 31.11
C GLU A 157 -4.80 -10.63 31.21
N GLN A 158 -5.22 -10.98 32.43
CA GLN A 158 -6.20 -12.04 32.67
C GLN A 158 -7.58 -11.69 32.08
N LYS A 159 -8.06 -10.46 32.25
CA LYS A 159 -9.34 -10.00 31.69
C LYS A 159 -9.32 -9.97 30.16
N ILE A 160 -8.27 -9.40 29.56
CA ILE A 160 -8.14 -9.37 28.09
C ILE A 160 -8.04 -10.80 27.53
N ASN A 161 -7.24 -11.66 28.15
CA ASN A 161 -7.11 -13.06 27.73
C ASN A 161 -8.44 -13.83 27.90
N GLY A 162 -9.17 -13.58 28.99
CA GLY A 162 -10.50 -14.14 29.23
C GLY A 162 -11.51 -13.75 28.14
N GLN A 163 -11.60 -12.45 27.82
CA GLN A 163 -12.42 -11.95 26.72
C GLN A 163 -12.01 -12.57 25.38
N PHE A 164 -10.71 -12.61 25.10
CA PHE A 164 -10.18 -13.21 23.87
C PHE A 164 -10.57 -14.68 23.75
N LYS A 165 -10.36 -15.48 24.81
CA LYS A 165 -10.76 -16.90 24.80
C LYS A 165 -12.26 -17.05 24.61
N ASN A 166 -13.08 -16.31 25.34
CA ASN A 166 -14.54 -16.40 25.24
C ASN A 166 -15.04 -16.13 23.81
N LEU A 167 -14.48 -15.12 23.14
CA LEU A 167 -14.88 -14.72 21.79
C LEU A 167 -14.30 -15.59 20.68
N PHE A 168 -13.12 -16.19 20.89
CA PHE A 168 -12.39 -16.91 19.84
C PHE A 168 -12.36 -18.45 20.02
N SER A 169 -12.96 -19.00 21.08
CA SER A 169 -13.13 -20.45 21.32
C SER A 169 -14.13 -21.17 20.41
N ILE A 170 -14.56 -20.53 19.32
CA ILE A 170 -15.58 -21.07 18.41
C ILE A 170 -14.98 -22.23 17.60
N SER A 171 -15.67 -23.37 17.57
CA SER A 171 -15.26 -24.53 16.78
C SER A 171 -15.38 -24.26 15.28
N LEU A 172 -14.42 -24.80 14.51
CA LEU A 172 -14.37 -24.58 13.07
C LEU A 172 -15.44 -25.41 12.34
N PRO A 173 -16.28 -24.82 11.46
CA PRO A 173 -17.16 -25.59 10.60
C PRO A 173 -16.37 -26.58 9.71
N ASN A 174 -16.87 -27.81 9.58
CA ASN A 174 -16.18 -28.88 8.84
C ASN A 174 -15.90 -28.52 7.37
N THR A 175 -16.81 -27.82 6.71
CA THR A 175 -16.67 -27.38 5.31
C THR A 175 -15.46 -26.46 5.12
N ILE A 176 -15.22 -25.59 6.09
CA ILE A 176 -14.10 -24.65 6.10
C ILE A 176 -12.77 -25.39 6.35
N ARG A 177 -12.78 -26.36 7.28
CA ARG A 177 -11.61 -27.23 7.52
C ARG A 177 -11.19 -28.00 6.27
N GLN A 178 -12.16 -28.59 5.57
CA GLN A 178 -11.91 -29.32 4.32
C GLN A 178 -11.32 -28.43 3.24
N ARG A 179 -11.88 -27.22 3.06
CA ARG A 179 -11.36 -26.23 2.11
C ARG A 179 -9.91 -25.88 2.40
N ALA A 180 -9.59 -25.64 3.66
CA ALA A 180 -8.27 -25.21 4.06
C ALA A 180 -7.21 -26.33 3.90
N LEU A 181 -7.59 -27.59 4.14
CA LEU A 181 -6.75 -28.76 3.81
C LEU A 181 -6.51 -28.87 2.30
N TYR A 182 -7.56 -28.70 1.50
CA TYR A 182 -7.48 -28.74 0.05
C TYR A 182 -6.57 -27.64 -0.52
N GLU A 183 -6.68 -26.41 -0.04
CA GLU A 183 -5.82 -25.30 -0.47
C GLU A 183 -4.36 -25.52 -0.08
N LYS A 184 -4.09 -26.11 1.10
CA LYS A 184 -2.73 -26.53 1.49
C LYS A 184 -2.14 -27.54 0.51
N GLN A 185 -2.92 -28.53 0.07
CA GLN A 185 -2.47 -29.51 -0.92
C GLN A 185 -2.17 -28.85 -2.28
N LEU A 186 -3.00 -27.90 -2.71
CA LEU A 186 -2.74 -27.15 -3.94
C LEU A 186 -1.44 -26.34 -3.85
N VAL A 187 -1.18 -25.65 -2.74
CA VAL A 187 0.07 -24.92 -2.52
C VAL A 187 1.29 -25.85 -2.64
N GLN A 188 1.22 -27.03 -2.02
CA GLN A 188 2.29 -28.03 -2.12
C GLN A 188 2.48 -28.58 -3.54
N SER A 189 1.39 -28.76 -4.28
CA SER A 189 1.41 -29.19 -5.68
C SER A 189 2.08 -28.15 -6.58
N ILE A 190 1.72 -26.86 -6.40
CA ILE A 190 2.34 -25.75 -7.13
C ILE A 190 3.85 -25.73 -6.91
N HIS A 191 4.31 -25.84 -5.66
CA HIS A 191 5.74 -25.90 -5.35
C HIS A 191 6.49 -26.98 -6.12
N ARG A 192 5.94 -28.19 -6.16
CA ARG A 192 6.54 -29.31 -6.92
C ARG A 192 6.58 -29.01 -8.41
N SER A 193 5.53 -28.39 -8.95
CA SER A 193 5.47 -28.00 -10.37
C SER A 193 6.47 -26.90 -10.72
N LEU A 194 6.70 -25.92 -9.82
CA LEU A 194 7.70 -24.87 -10.04
C LEU A 194 9.11 -25.44 -10.10
N LEU A 195 9.47 -26.31 -9.13
CA LEU A 195 10.77 -26.98 -9.09
C LEU A 195 10.99 -27.88 -10.31
N LYS A 196 10.02 -28.73 -10.65
CA LYS A 196 10.15 -29.70 -11.72
C LYS A 196 10.39 -29.05 -13.10
N ASN A 197 9.77 -27.89 -13.34
CA ASN A 197 9.79 -27.25 -14.65
C ASN A 197 10.71 -26.02 -14.72
N ASN A 198 11.57 -25.80 -13.71
CA ASN A 198 12.46 -24.66 -13.64
C ASN A 198 11.74 -23.30 -13.81
N LEU A 199 10.60 -23.16 -13.12
CA LEU A 199 9.75 -21.98 -13.19
C LEU A 199 9.92 -21.13 -11.92
N ILE A 200 9.75 -19.82 -12.09
CA ILE A 200 9.70 -18.86 -10.99
C ILE A 200 8.29 -18.28 -10.87
N LEU A 201 7.78 -18.24 -9.63
CA LEU A 201 6.54 -17.56 -9.27
C LEU A 201 6.86 -16.46 -8.27
N ARG A 202 6.61 -15.20 -8.64
CA ARG A 202 6.86 -14.03 -7.77
C ARG A 202 5.68 -13.08 -7.80
N ARG A 203 5.48 -12.34 -6.72
CA ARG A 203 4.60 -11.17 -6.73
C ARG A 203 5.19 -10.08 -7.61
N THR A 204 4.35 -9.39 -8.37
CA THR A 204 4.73 -8.22 -9.15
C THR A 204 5.08 -7.03 -8.26
N ALA A 205 6.01 -6.19 -8.70
CA ALA A 205 6.43 -4.97 -8.00
C ALA A 205 5.31 -3.92 -7.93
N ASP A 206 4.40 -3.97 -8.90
CA ASP A 206 3.23 -3.10 -8.98
C ASP A 206 2.27 -3.24 -7.79
N ASN A 207 1.35 -2.28 -7.70
CA ASN A 207 0.28 -2.29 -6.71
C ASN A 207 -0.87 -3.24 -7.10
N MET A 208 -0.73 -4.03 -8.17
CA MET A 208 -1.82 -4.81 -8.74
C MET A 208 -2.08 -6.13 -8.03
N ASN A 209 -1.20 -6.50 -7.08
CA ASN A 209 -1.32 -7.74 -6.32
C ASN A 209 -1.50 -8.94 -7.27
N SER A 210 -0.59 -9.05 -8.22
CA SER A 210 -0.55 -10.13 -9.21
C SER A 210 0.66 -11.04 -8.99
N PHE A 211 0.52 -12.29 -9.39
CA PHE A 211 1.64 -13.21 -9.57
C PHE A 211 2.18 -13.11 -10.99
N TYR A 212 3.50 -13.15 -11.11
CA TYR A 212 4.22 -13.42 -12.34
C TYR A 212 4.72 -14.86 -12.31
N LEU A 213 4.40 -15.63 -13.36
CA LEU A 213 4.91 -16.97 -13.61
C LEU A 213 5.75 -16.97 -14.89
N GLY A 214 7.03 -17.27 -14.77
CA GLY A 214 7.96 -17.30 -15.89
C GLY A 214 9.05 -18.35 -15.74
N ASN A 215 9.98 -18.37 -16.70
CA ASN A 215 11.17 -19.24 -16.65
C ASN A 215 12.21 -18.68 -15.67
N LEU A 216 12.75 -19.52 -14.78
CA LEU A 216 13.71 -19.11 -13.76
C LEU A 216 15.04 -18.63 -14.36
N GLN A 217 15.53 -19.29 -15.42
CA GLN A 217 16.79 -18.96 -16.06
C GLN A 217 16.71 -17.60 -16.77
N ASN A 218 15.63 -17.31 -17.49
CA ASN A 218 15.40 -15.99 -18.11
C ASN A 218 15.38 -14.88 -17.04
N PHE A 219 14.67 -15.12 -15.94
CA PHE A 219 14.65 -14.19 -14.80
C PHE A 219 16.06 -13.93 -14.24
N GLN A 220 16.86 -14.98 -14.02
CA GLN A 220 18.24 -14.87 -13.54
C GLN A 220 19.13 -14.11 -14.52
N THR A 221 19.00 -14.38 -15.83
CA THR A 221 19.75 -13.65 -16.88
C THR A 221 19.43 -12.16 -16.85
N LYS A 222 18.14 -11.79 -16.79
CA LYS A 222 17.73 -10.37 -16.70
C LYS A 222 18.23 -9.70 -15.42
N ALA A 223 18.21 -10.41 -14.30
CA ALA A 223 18.71 -9.89 -13.03
C ALA A 223 20.23 -9.65 -13.06
N ASN A 224 20.98 -10.57 -13.66
CA ASN A 224 22.42 -10.41 -13.86
C ASN A 224 22.73 -9.25 -14.83
N GLN A 225 21.95 -9.13 -15.91
CA GLN A 225 22.05 -8.00 -16.85
C GLN A 225 21.76 -6.65 -16.18
N TYR A 226 20.79 -6.60 -15.27
CA TYR A 226 20.49 -5.39 -14.51
C TYR A 226 21.70 -4.93 -13.68
N LEU A 227 22.37 -5.86 -13.00
CA LEU A 227 23.56 -5.56 -12.21
C LEU A 227 24.78 -5.22 -13.07
N SER A 228 24.96 -5.87 -14.23
CA SER A 228 26.11 -5.61 -15.10
C SER A 228 26.00 -4.30 -15.89
N ASN A 229 24.78 -3.93 -16.27
CA ASN A 229 24.53 -2.76 -17.11
C ASN A 229 24.32 -1.48 -16.30
N SER A 230 24.05 -1.60 -14.99
CA SER A 230 23.87 -0.46 -14.11
C SER A 230 25.21 0.13 -13.68
N ASP A 231 25.35 1.44 -13.81
CA ASP A 231 26.48 2.22 -13.31
C ASP A 231 26.35 2.56 -11.81
N SER A 232 25.28 2.09 -11.16
CA SER A 232 24.95 2.38 -9.76
C SER A 232 25.56 1.38 -8.78
N PHE A 233 26.18 0.31 -9.27
CA PHE A 233 26.76 -0.75 -8.45
C PHE A 233 28.20 -1.06 -8.85
N GLN A 234 28.99 -1.45 -7.86
CA GLN A 234 30.34 -1.97 -8.07
C GLN A 234 30.50 -3.32 -7.38
N LEU A 235 31.03 -4.31 -8.11
CA LEU A 235 31.41 -5.60 -7.54
C LEU A 235 32.61 -5.41 -6.59
N ILE A 236 32.44 -5.86 -5.34
CA ILE A 236 33.44 -5.77 -4.28
C ILE A 236 34.21 -7.10 -4.14
N MET A 237 33.48 -8.21 -4.21
CA MET A 237 33.98 -9.55 -3.89
C MET A 237 33.07 -10.62 -4.52
N THR A 238 33.67 -11.74 -4.92
CA THR A 238 32.98 -12.98 -5.31
C THR A 238 33.25 -14.01 -4.23
N LEU A 239 32.22 -14.70 -3.74
CA LEU A 239 32.31 -15.75 -2.73
C LEU A 239 32.45 -17.10 -3.43
N ASN A 240 33.54 -17.82 -3.14
CA ASN A 240 33.73 -19.22 -3.52
C ASN A 240 33.45 -20.13 -2.31
N GLU A 241 32.92 -21.32 -2.58
CA GLU A 241 32.29 -22.21 -1.58
C GLU A 241 33.20 -22.72 -0.44
N THR A 242 34.52 -22.55 -0.51
CA THR A 242 35.44 -23.23 0.44
C THR A 242 36.38 -22.35 1.27
N ASN A 243 36.67 -21.09 0.91
CA ASN A 243 37.65 -20.26 1.65
C ASN A 243 37.26 -18.78 1.88
N ASP A 244 36.12 -18.29 1.37
CA ASP A 244 35.84 -16.85 1.35
C ASP A 244 35.00 -16.32 2.54
N GLN A 245 34.66 -17.18 3.51
CA GLN A 245 33.89 -16.75 4.70
C GLN A 245 34.71 -15.93 5.70
N GLU A 246 35.96 -16.32 5.98
CA GLU A 246 36.87 -15.55 6.83
C GLU A 246 37.20 -14.16 6.25
N PRO A 247 37.64 -14.02 4.98
CA PRO A 247 37.95 -12.70 4.42
C PRO A 247 36.71 -11.81 4.29
N LEU A 248 35.52 -12.38 4.07
CA LEU A 248 34.27 -11.62 4.15
C LEU A 248 34.02 -11.12 5.57
N HIS A 249 34.13 -12.00 6.56
CA HIS A 249 33.91 -11.67 7.96
C HIS A 249 34.86 -10.55 8.42
N ASP A 250 36.14 -10.65 8.09
CA ASP A 250 37.15 -9.65 8.41
C ASP A 250 36.87 -8.31 7.73
N LYS A 251 36.52 -8.32 6.44
CA LYS A 251 36.15 -7.10 5.71
C LYS A 251 34.91 -6.45 6.31
N PHE A 252 33.90 -7.24 6.64
CA PHE A 252 32.66 -6.77 7.26
C PHE A 252 32.91 -6.18 8.66
N HIS A 253 33.73 -6.86 9.47
CA HIS A 253 34.17 -6.36 10.77
C HIS A 253 34.96 -5.06 10.63
N GLY A 254 35.91 -4.97 9.69
CA GLY A 254 36.68 -3.75 9.44
C GLY A 254 35.80 -2.56 9.05
N MET A 255 34.74 -2.79 8.27
CA MET A 255 33.75 -1.75 7.95
C MET A 255 32.98 -1.28 9.19
N ILE A 256 32.53 -2.22 10.03
CA ILE A 256 31.84 -1.90 11.30
C ILE A 256 32.76 -1.11 12.23
N GLU A 257 34.03 -1.50 12.36
CA GLU A 257 35.01 -0.79 13.17
C GLU A 257 35.28 0.61 12.64
N SER A 258 35.40 0.79 11.33
CA SER A 258 35.57 2.09 10.68
C SER A 258 34.39 3.03 10.97
N ILE A 259 33.15 2.55 10.84
CA ILE A 259 31.94 3.32 11.18
C ILE A 259 31.95 3.68 12.66
N ASN A 260 32.20 2.71 13.54
CA ASN A 260 32.24 2.94 14.99
C ASN A 260 33.35 3.91 15.38
N PHE A 261 34.50 3.87 14.70
CA PHE A 261 35.60 4.83 14.89
C PHE A 261 35.19 6.25 14.48
N ALA A 262 34.54 6.41 13.33
CA ALA A 262 34.00 7.70 12.91
C ALA A 262 32.97 8.26 13.92
N LEU A 263 32.08 7.40 14.44
CA LEU A 263 31.13 7.77 15.50
C LEU A 263 31.83 8.16 16.81
N LYS A 264 32.93 7.48 17.20
CA LYS A 264 33.75 7.89 18.35
C LYS A 264 34.33 9.29 18.17
N ILE A 265 34.83 9.63 16.97
CA ILE A 265 35.34 10.97 16.68
C ILE A 265 34.23 12.02 16.87
N LEU A 266 33.02 11.76 16.35
CA LEU A 266 31.88 12.65 16.55
C LEU A 266 31.51 12.82 18.04
N LYS A 267 31.65 11.75 18.83
CA LYS A 267 31.45 11.77 20.30
C LYS A 267 32.45 12.66 21.00
N HIS A 268 33.75 12.48 20.70
CA HIS A 268 34.82 13.28 21.31
C HIS A 268 34.68 14.77 20.99
N ARG A 269 34.23 15.09 19.77
CA ARG A 269 33.95 16.47 19.35
C ARG A 269 32.65 17.05 19.92
N LYS A 270 31.87 16.29 20.69
CA LYS A 270 30.53 16.67 21.19
C LYS A 270 29.61 17.15 20.05
N ALA A 271 29.74 16.56 18.87
CA ALA A 271 29.03 16.99 17.66
C ALA A 271 27.57 16.52 17.63
N ILE A 272 27.24 15.49 18.40
CA ILE A 272 25.92 14.89 18.59
C ILE A 272 25.81 14.54 20.08
N ASP A 273 24.60 14.55 20.63
CA ASP A 273 24.40 14.21 22.03
C ASP A 273 24.85 12.77 22.35
N PRO A 274 25.33 12.51 23.59
CA PRO A 274 25.88 11.20 23.95
C PRO A 274 24.90 10.04 23.84
N HIS A 275 23.61 10.28 24.08
CA HIS A 275 22.58 9.24 24.06
C HIS A 275 22.31 8.78 22.62
N THR A 276 22.14 9.72 21.70
CA THR A 276 21.98 9.44 20.27
C THR A 276 23.19 8.72 19.70
N ILE A 277 24.41 9.18 20.00
CA ILE A 277 25.62 8.48 19.55
C ILE A 277 25.65 7.04 20.05
N THR A 278 25.30 6.80 21.32
CA THR A 278 25.28 5.46 21.89
C THR A 278 24.30 4.54 21.14
N ARG A 279 23.16 5.08 20.69
CA ARG A 279 22.19 4.34 19.86
C ARG A 279 22.75 4.00 18.48
N LEU A 280 23.53 4.89 17.88
CA LEU A 280 24.12 4.74 16.54
C LEU A 280 25.25 3.70 16.47
N PHE A 281 25.95 3.43 17.57
CA PHE A 281 27.01 2.42 17.61
C PHE A 281 26.51 1.05 17.11
N LEU A 282 27.34 0.41 16.31
CA LEU A 282 27.09 -0.90 15.74
C LEU A 282 27.62 -2.00 16.66
N ASP A 283 26.78 -3.01 16.86
CA ASP A 283 27.12 -4.24 17.56
C ASP A 283 27.39 -5.32 16.50
N PRO A 284 28.64 -5.79 16.32
CA PRO A 284 28.98 -6.72 15.26
C PRO A 284 28.14 -7.99 15.27
N THR A 285 27.65 -8.43 16.44
CA THR A 285 26.83 -9.63 16.58
C THR A 285 25.40 -9.47 16.04
N LYS A 286 24.93 -8.24 15.85
CA LYS A 286 23.56 -7.92 15.44
C LYS A 286 23.45 -7.43 14.01
N VAL A 287 24.55 -6.95 13.43
CA VAL A 287 24.57 -6.38 12.09
C VAL A 287 24.52 -7.50 11.05
N GLN A 288 23.70 -7.33 10.02
CA GLN A 288 23.50 -8.32 8.96
C GLN A 288 23.78 -7.74 7.58
N LEU A 289 24.42 -8.54 6.72
CA LEU A 289 24.51 -8.26 5.29
C LEU A 289 23.15 -8.52 4.64
N SER A 290 22.72 -7.61 3.77
CA SER A 290 21.42 -7.73 3.10
C SER A 290 21.53 -8.49 1.80
N ASP A 291 20.59 -9.39 1.57
CA ASP A 291 20.42 -10.11 0.32
C ASP A 291 19.48 -9.33 -0.60
N MET A 292 19.96 -8.95 -1.79
CA MET A 292 19.12 -8.33 -2.80
C MET A 292 18.22 -9.40 -3.44
N ASP A 293 16.94 -9.08 -3.54
CA ASP A 293 15.96 -9.82 -4.33
C ASP A 293 15.50 -8.94 -5.51
N PHE A 294 14.92 -9.55 -6.54
CA PHE A 294 14.25 -8.82 -7.62
C PHE A 294 12.76 -9.14 -7.63
N LEU A 295 11.94 -8.10 -7.79
CA LEU A 295 10.52 -8.23 -8.09
C LEU A 295 10.31 -8.10 -9.59
N CYS A 296 9.31 -8.81 -10.11
CA CYS A 296 8.93 -8.71 -11.52
C CYS A 296 8.05 -7.48 -11.73
N ASP A 297 8.31 -6.71 -12.75
CA ASP A 297 7.39 -5.71 -13.28
C ASP A 297 7.15 -5.97 -14.76
N ILE A 298 6.09 -5.42 -15.33
CA ILE A 298 5.74 -5.65 -16.73
C ILE A 298 5.59 -4.32 -17.43
N SER A 299 6.40 -4.12 -18.46
CA SER A 299 6.34 -2.90 -19.27
C SER A 299 5.01 -2.78 -20.02
N HIS A 300 4.74 -1.59 -20.54
CA HIS A 300 3.59 -1.34 -21.43
C HIS A 300 3.58 -2.26 -22.68
N GLU A 301 4.73 -2.79 -23.07
CA GLU A 301 4.91 -3.72 -24.20
C GLU A 301 4.78 -5.20 -23.79
N ASN A 302 4.35 -5.48 -22.54
CA ASN A 302 4.31 -6.80 -21.91
C ASN A 302 5.68 -7.47 -21.73
N GLU A 303 6.77 -6.70 -21.66
CA GLU A 303 8.09 -7.26 -21.38
C GLU A 303 8.38 -7.31 -19.88
N LEU A 304 8.97 -8.42 -19.41
CA LEU A 304 9.46 -8.52 -18.03
C LEU A 304 10.56 -7.48 -17.76
N GLN A 305 10.29 -6.60 -16.81
CA GLN A 305 11.26 -5.72 -16.15
C GLN A 305 11.51 -6.20 -14.72
N LEU A 306 12.64 -5.79 -14.13
CA LEU A 306 13.00 -6.19 -12.77
C LEU A 306 13.20 -4.97 -11.90
N VAL A 307 12.61 -5.00 -10.71
CA VAL A 307 12.75 -3.97 -9.68
C VAL A 307 13.57 -4.54 -8.53
N PRO A 308 14.75 -3.96 -8.21
CA PRO A 308 15.56 -4.44 -7.10
C PRO A 308 14.88 -4.15 -5.77
N LEU A 309 14.87 -5.15 -4.90
CA LEU A 309 14.38 -5.08 -3.52
C LEU A 309 15.51 -5.44 -2.58
N LEU A 310 15.94 -4.47 -1.77
CA LEU A 310 16.96 -4.71 -0.75
C LEU A 310 16.37 -4.58 0.65
N PRO A 311 16.19 -5.66 1.42
CA PRO A 311 15.84 -5.57 2.83
C PRO A 311 16.90 -4.74 3.58
N HIS A 312 16.52 -3.92 4.55
CA HIS A 312 17.47 -3.03 5.26
C HIS A 312 17.43 -3.21 6.79
N LEU A 313 16.85 -4.29 7.29
CA LEU A 313 16.76 -4.54 8.73
C LEU A 313 18.14 -4.88 9.30
N ASN A 314 18.58 -4.14 10.32
CA ASN A 314 19.86 -4.36 11.01
C ASN A 314 21.11 -4.31 10.11
N THR A 315 21.08 -3.55 9.01
CA THR A 315 22.30 -3.30 8.21
C THR A 315 23.25 -2.34 8.91
N MET A 316 24.50 -2.27 8.45
CA MET A 316 25.52 -1.33 8.94
C MET A 316 25.04 0.13 8.92
N THR A 317 24.21 0.48 7.94
CA THR A 317 23.74 1.85 7.70
C THR A 317 22.33 2.11 8.21
N SER A 318 21.60 1.07 8.63
CA SER A 318 20.18 1.16 9.04
C SER A 318 19.91 2.20 10.13
N LYS A 319 20.68 2.17 11.22
CA LYS A 319 20.55 3.10 12.34
C LYS A 319 20.85 4.55 11.96
N ILE A 320 21.92 4.75 11.18
CA ILE A 320 22.33 6.07 10.70
C ILE A 320 21.27 6.62 9.74
N GLY A 321 20.80 5.81 8.79
CA GLY A 321 19.75 6.19 7.85
C GLY A 321 18.44 6.54 8.54
N GLN A 322 18.02 5.74 9.54
CA GLN A 322 16.82 6.04 10.34
C GLN A 322 16.96 7.36 11.09
N TYR A 323 18.08 7.61 11.75
CA TYR A 323 18.34 8.84 12.47
C TYR A 323 18.36 10.06 11.54
N LEU A 324 19.08 9.98 10.41
CA LEU A 324 19.10 11.03 9.40
C LEU A 324 17.71 11.32 8.84
N ASN A 325 16.88 10.29 8.65
CA ASN A 325 15.51 10.50 8.19
C ASN A 325 14.66 11.22 9.23
N GLN A 326 14.75 10.80 10.49
CA GLN A 326 14.05 11.48 11.60
C GLN A 326 14.45 12.94 11.72
N LEU A 327 15.72 13.26 11.46
CA LEU A 327 16.25 14.61 11.50
C LEU A 327 15.83 15.45 10.27
N LEU A 328 16.04 14.92 9.06
CA LEU A 328 15.89 15.69 7.81
C LEU A 328 14.45 15.74 7.30
N ARG A 329 13.66 14.68 7.48
CA ARG A 329 12.34 14.56 6.86
C ARG A 329 11.36 15.65 7.35
N PRO A 330 11.18 15.89 8.66
CA PRO A 330 10.25 16.92 9.13
C PRO A 330 10.66 18.33 8.65
N PHE A 331 11.97 18.57 8.62
CA PHE A 331 12.52 19.83 8.12
C PHE A 331 12.25 20.03 6.62
N ALA A 332 12.52 19.00 5.81
CA ALA A 332 12.31 19.01 4.37
C ALA A 332 10.82 19.15 4.02
N ASP A 333 9.94 18.39 4.66
CA ASP A 333 8.50 18.43 4.41
C ASP A 333 7.92 19.82 4.68
N ARG A 334 8.36 20.48 5.75
CA ARG A 334 7.95 21.85 6.07
C ARG A 334 8.34 22.86 4.98
N ILE A 335 9.55 22.75 4.44
CA ILE A 335 10.04 23.65 3.37
C ILE A 335 9.30 23.36 2.06
N MET A 336 9.10 22.08 1.75
CA MET A 336 8.56 21.65 0.46
C MET A 336 7.03 21.63 0.41
N LYS A 337 6.34 21.84 1.53
CA LYS A 337 4.86 21.75 1.66
C LYS A 337 4.09 22.47 0.57
N THR A 338 4.55 23.64 0.13
CA THR A 338 3.88 24.47 -0.89
C THR A 338 4.08 23.96 -2.32
N THR A 339 5.06 23.07 -2.52
CA THR A 339 5.46 22.56 -3.84
C THR A 339 5.17 21.07 -4.03
N GLN A 340 4.59 20.42 -3.02
CA GLN A 340 4.30 18.98 -3.04
C GLN A 340 2.79 18.70 -3.01
N PHE A 341 2.43 17.60 -3.65
CA PHE A 341 1.12 16.96 -3.55
C PHE A 341 1.25 15.66 -2.77
N HIS A 342 0.29 15.38 -1.89
CA HIS A 342 0.28 14.15 -1.10
C HIS A 342 -0.33 12.98 -1.88
N HIS A 343 -1.38 13.26 -2.65
CA HIS A 343 -2.11 12.29 -3.46
C HIS A 343 -2.95 13.02 -4.54
N ASP A 344 -3.61 12.25 -5.40
CA ASP A 344 -4.49 12.71 -6.47
C ASP A 344 -5.58 13.70 -6.02
N ILE A 345 -6.25 13.45 -4.88
CA ILE A 345 -7.29 14.36 -4.37
C ILE A 345 -6.71 15.72 -3.93
N ASP A 346 -5.53 15.76 -3.26
CA ASP A 346 -4.86 17.02 -2.86
C ASP A 346 -4.43 17.83 -4.09
N PHE A 347 -3.90 17.14 -5.10
CA PHE A 347 -3.60 17.74 -6.40
C PHE A 347 -4.83 18.37 -7.05
N ILE A 348 -5.94 17.64 -7.15
CA ILE A 348 -7.18 18.15 -7.76
C ILE A 348 -7.75 19.34 -6.99
N GLN A 349 -7.73 19.32 -5.66
CA GLN A 349 -8.17 20.48 -4.85
C GLN A 349 -7.36 21.73 -5.18
N LYS A 350 -6.03 21.61 -5.23
CA LYS A 350 -5.13 22.73 -5.57
C LYS A 350 -5.31 23.20 -7.00
N LEU A 351 -5.50 22.29 -7.96
CA LEU A 351 -5.72 22.64 -9.36
C LEU A 351 -7.09 23.31 -9.58
N ASN A 352 -8.15 22.84 -8.89
CA ASN A 352 -9.46 23.48 -8.89
C ASN A 352 -9.38 24.91 -8.32
N HIS A 353 -8.59 25.12 -7.25
CA HIS A 353 -8.40 26.46 -6.70
C HIS A 353 -7.75 27.41 -7.73
N TYR A 354 -6.70 26.95 -8.41
CA TYR A 354 -6.06 27.70 -9.50
C TYR A 354 -7.00 28.01 -10.67
N ALA A 355 -7.77 27.02 -11.12
CA ALA A 355 -8.66 27.17 -12.27
C ALA A 355 -9.92 27.98 -11.93
N CYS A 356 -10.64 27.59 -10.88
CA CYS A 356 -11.99 28.08 -10.58
C CYS A 356 -12.00 29.26 -9.61
N THR A 357 -11.10 29.31 -8.62
CA THR A 357 -11.09 30.40 -7.62
C THR A 357 -10.21 31.57 -8.09
N GLN A 358 -9.07 31.27 -8.72
CA GLN A 358 -8.15 32.31 -9.19
C GLN A 358 -8.40 32.70 -10.66
N HIS A 359 -9.27 31.99 -11.38
CA HIS A 359 -9.60 32.24 -12.79
C HIS A 359 -8.36 32.32 -13.71
N ARG A 360 -7.33 31.51 -13.43
CA ARG A 360 -6.05 31.55 -14.16
C ARG A 360 -5.96 30.56 -15.33
N LEU A 361 -6.93 29.67 -15.48
CA LEU A 361 -6.99 28.76 -16.62
C LEU A 361 -7.57 29.51 -17.84
N THR A 362 -6.80 29.60 -18.91
CA THR A 362 -7.17 30.26 -20.17
C THR A 362 -7.36 29.24 -21.29
N THR A 363 -7.92 29.63 -22.43
CA THR A 363 -8.07 28.75 -23.60
C THR A 363 -6.73 28.27 -24.15
N THR A 364 -5.64 28.99 -23.89
CA THR A 364 -4.29 28.67 -24.37
C THR A 364 -3.43 27.97 -23.32
N THR A 365 -3.94 27.73 -22.10
CA THR A 365 -3.16 27.06 -21.07
C THR A 365 -2.82 25.63 -21.49
N LEU A 366 -1.54 25.33 -21.50
CA LEU A 366 -1.00 23.98 -21.64
C LEU A 366 -0.78 23.37 -20.26
N PHE A 367 -1.07 22.08 -20.12
CA PHE A 367 -0.62 21.28 -19.00
C PHE A 367 0.69 20.60 -19.37
N CYS A 368 1.62 20.59 -18.42
CA CYS A 368 2.95 20.03 -18.58
C CYS A 368 3.20 19.04 -17.46
N THR A 369 3.54 17.80 -17.81
CA THR A 369 4.00 16.79 -16.85
C THR A 369 5.44 16.42 -17.13
N ILE A 370 6.21 16.20 -16.07
CA ILE A 370 7.59 15.70 -16.15
C ILE A 370 7.70 14.48 -15.26
N LYS A 371 8.08 13.33 -15.83
CA LYS A 371 8.34 12.09 -15.10
C LYS A 371 9.83 11.77 -15.09
N ILE A 372 10.41 11.63 -13.91
CA ILE A 372 11.84 11.38 -13.71
C ILE A 372 12.07 9.87 -13.62
N SER A 373 12.84 9.31 -14.56
CA SER A 373 13.00 7.85 -14.68
C SER A 373 14.04 7.27 -13.72
N ASN A 374 15.02 8.05 -13.27
CA ASN A 374 16.09 7.59 -12.38
C ASN A 374 16.01 8.19 -10.96
N PHE A 375 14.82 8.43 -10.44
CA PHE A 375 14.57 9.12 -9.15
C PHE A 375 15.39 8.61 -7.96
N TYR A 376 15.67 7.31 -7.89
CA TYR A 376 16.43 6.69 -6.80
C TYR A 376 17.93 6.57 -7.06
N HIS A 377 18.34 6.84 -8.30
CA HIS A 377 19.71 6.70 -8.80
C HIS A 377 20.15 8.01 -9.49
N LEU A 378 19.70 9.15 -8.96
CA LEU A 378 19.85 10.47 -9.60
C LEU A 378 21.31 10.86 -9.82
N ASP A 379 22.18 10.58 -8.85
CA ASP A 379 23.54 11.11 -8.88
C ASP A 379 24.53 10.33 -8.00
N SER A 380 25.80 10.73 -8.10
CA SER A 380 26.89 10.28 -7.22
C SER A 380 26.66 10.68 -5.76
N HIS A 381 27.21 9.90 -4.83
CA HIS A 381 27.11 10.19 -3.40
C HIS A 381 27.60 11.60 -3.03
N THR A 382 28.71 12.05 -3.61
CA THR A 382 29.27 13.39 -3.38
C THR A 382 28.26 14.48 -3.76
N ASN A 383 27.67 14.38 -4.96
CA ASN A 383 26.68 15.36 -5.42
C ASN A 383 25.43 15.36 -4.54
N ILE A 384 24.95 14.20 -4.10
CA ILE A 384 23.81 14.12 -3.16
C ILE A 384 24.15 14.84 -1.85
N ILE A 385 25.31 14.56 -1.27
CA ILE A 385 25.77 15.17 -0.01
C ILE A 385 25.89 16.70 -0.14
N ASP A 386 26.45 17.19 -1.24
CA ASP A 386 26.62 18.62 -1.48
C ASP A 386 25.28 19.32 -1.70
N ARG A 387 24.36 18.72 -2.46
CA ARG A 387 23.01 19.24 -2.66
C ARG A 387 22.22 19.36 -1.36
N ILE A 388 22.31 18.36 -0.50
CA ILE A 388 21.69 18.43 0.83
C ILE A 388 22.38 19.51 1.68
N GLY A 389 23.70 19.64 1.59
CA GLY A 389 24.46 20.71 2.24
C GLY A 389 23.96 22.10 1.84
N TYR A 390 23.83 22.35 0.53
CA TYR A 390 23.28 23.60 0.00
C TYR A 390 21.83 23.82 0.44
N PHE A 391 21.00 22.78 0.42
CA PHE A 391 19.60 22.89 0.85
C PHE A 391 19.49 23.32 2.31
N LEU A 392 20.32 22.75 3.18
CA LEU A 392 20.38 23.14 4.59
C LEU A 392 20.90 24.57 4.76
N GLN A 393 21.92 24.97 4.00
CA GLN A 393 22.47 26.34 4.03
C GLN A 393 21.44 27.38 3.60
N ASP A 394 20.69 27.09 2.53
CA ASP A 394 19.71 28.02 1.95
C ASP A 394 18.48 28.22 2.84
N ASN A 395 18.17 27.25 3.71
CA ASN A 395 16.90 27.22 4.45
C ASN A 395 17.04 27.26 5.98
N LEU A 396 18.25 27.15 6.52
CA LEU A 396 18.49 27.31 7.96
C LEU A 396 18.99 28.71 8.29
N VAL A 397 18.40 29.31 9.33
CA VAL A 397 18.88 30.57 9.90
C VAL A 397 20.24 30.39 10.60
N THR A 398 20.47 29.21 11.17
CA THR A 398 21.74 28.84 11.81
C THR A 398 22.39 27.73 11.02
N ASN A 399 23.72 27.60 11.02
CA ASN A 399 24.43 26.46 10.41
C ASN A 399 24.21 25.12 11.18
N LYS A 400 23.08 24.98 11.88
CA LYS A 400 22.69 23.82 12.68
C LYS A 400 21.20 23.50 12.50
N LEU A 401 20.89 22.21 12.43
CA LEU A 401 19.55 21.64 12.50
C LEU A 401 19.47 20.82 13.80
N GLU A 402 18.53 21.15 14.69
CA GLU A 402 18.37 20.49 16.00
C GLU A 402 19.71 20.35 16.77
N GLN A 403 20.50 21.43 16.78
CA GLN A 403 21.84 21.52 17.40
C GLN A 403 22.98 20.79 16.66
N ILE A 404 22.68 20.06 15.59
CA ILE A 404 23.66 19.32 14.79
C ILE A 404 24.13 20.20 13.63
N SER A 405 25.45 20.35 13.46
CA SER A 405 26.00 21.17 12.37
C SER A 405 25.77 20.54 11.00
N ILE A 406 25.66 21.37 9.96
CA ILE A 406 25.56 20.91 8.57
C ILE A 406 26.73 19.98 8.22
N MET A 407 27.94 20.28 8.69
CA MET A 407 29.12 19.44 8.47
C MET A 407 28.96 18.06 9.12
N THR A 408 28.40 17.99 10.33
CA THR A 408 28.11 16.71 11.00
C THR A 408 27.08 15.90 10.22
N ILE A 409 26.05 16.54 9.67
CA ILE A 409 25.06 15.88 8.81
C ILE A 409 25.72 15.33 7.54
N LYS A 410 26.58 16.12 6.87
CA LYS A 410 27.35 15.66 5.70
C LYS A 410 28.22 14.43 6.03
N ASN A 411 28.90 14.43 7.18
CA ASN A 411 29.71 13.29 7.62
C ASN A 411 28.87 12.04 7.87
N LEU A 412 27.70 12.18 8.50
CA LEU A 412 26.78 11.05 8.70
C LEU A 412 26.20 10.54 7.38
N LEU A 413 25.87 11.44 6.44
CA LEU A 413 25.43 11.06 5.08
C LEU A 413 26.53 10.32 4.33
N GLN A 414 27.79 10.72 4.48
CA GLN A 414 28.92 10.00 3.91
C GLN A 414 29.03 8.58 4.48
N LEU A 415 28.92 8.43 5.81
CA LEU A 415 28.89 7.11 6.43
C LEU A 415 27.70 6.27 5.94
N PHE A 416 26.54 6.90 5.74
CA PHE A 416 25.36 6.22 5.22
C PHE A 416 25.56 5.76 3.77
N LEU A 417 25.86 6.66 2.84
CA LEU A 417 25.86 6.39 1.41
C LEU A 417 26.96 5.40 1.00
N TYR A 418 28.19 5.60 1.49
CA TYR A 418 29.36 4.80 1.07
C TYR A 418 29.45 3.40 1.71
N ASN A 419 28.63 3.09 2.71
CA ASN A 419 28.66 1.79 3.39
C ASN A 419 27.43 0.92 3.09
N ASN A 420 26.63 1.29 2.08
CA ASN A 420 25.54 0.44 1.60
C ASN A 420 26.11 -0.67 0.71
N ILE A 421 26.18 -1.89 1.26
CA ILE A 421 26.59 -3.10 0.54
C ILE A 421 25.50 -4.16 0.62
N PHE A 422 25.49 -5.06 -0.36
CA PHE A 422 24.54 -6.16 -0.43
C PHE A 422 25.13 -7.39 -1.11
N ARG A 423 24.50 -8.54 -0.89
CA ARG A 423 24.83 -9.79 -1.55
C ARG A 423 23.77 -10.15 -2.59
N TYR A 424 24.20 -10.67 -3.73
CA TYR A 424 23.35 -11.26 -4.76
C TYR A 424 24.13 -12.37 -5.50
N ASN A 425 23.55 -13.57 -5.61
CA ASN A 425 24.17 -14.73 -6.27
C ASN A 425 25.66 -14.93 -5.94
N GLU A 426 25.99 -15.10 -4.66
CA GLU A 426 27.38 -15.26 -4.18
C GLU A 426 28.34 -14.11 -4.50
N HIS A 427 27.84 -12.97 -4.99
CA HIS A 427 28.63 -11.76 -5.20
C HIS A 427 28.21 -10.66 -4.21
N ILE A 428 29.18 -9.82 -3.83
CA ILE A 428 28.95 -8.67 -2.95
C ILE A 428 29.15 -7.40 -3.74
N TYR A 429 28.18 -6.51 -3.66
CA TYR A 429 28.14 -5.24 -4.38
C TYR A 429 28.07 -4.06 -3.41
N ALA A 430 28.65 -2.93 -3.82
CA ALA A 430 28.46 -1.62 -3.18
C ALA A 430 27.63 -0.71 -4.08
N PHE A 431 26.84 0.16 -3.47
CA PHE A 431 26.26 1.30 -4.19
C PHE A 431 27.35 2.32 -4.51
N THR A 432 27.38 2.79 -5.76
CA THR A 432 28.23 3.91 -6.22
C THR A 432 27.41 5.18 -6.45
N LYS A 433 26.11 5.02 -6.70
CA LYS A 433 25.14 6.09 -6.93
C LYS A 433 23.82 5.79 -6.21
N GLY A 434 23.13 6.85 -5.80
CA GLY A 434 21.85 6.74 -5.11
C GLY A 434 21.95 6.01 -3.76
N SER A 435 20.88 5.34 -3.37
CA SER A 435 20.83 4.54 -2.14
C SER A 435 19.72 3.48 -2.22
N PRO A 436 19.68 2.49 -1.31
CA PRO A 436 18.66 1.46 -1.32
C PRO A 436 17.23 2.06 -1.29
N THR A 437 16.40 1.70 -2.27
CA THR A 437 15.03 2.22 -2.45
C THR A 437 14.11 1.93 -1.26
N THR A 438 14.40 0.87 -0.50
CA THR A 438 13.59 0.45 0.64
C THR A 438 13.83 1.27 1.90
N MET A 439 14.91 2.07 1.95
CA MET A 439 15.23 2.86 3.14
C MET A 439 14.48 4.18 3.14
N PRO A 440 13.76 4.56 4.22
CA PRO A 440 12.96 5.79 4.26
C PRO A 440 13.75 7.07 3.95
N ILE A 441 15.03 7.11 4.34
CA ILE A 441 15.93 8.24 4.05
C ILE A 441 16.08 8.47 2.54
N THR A 442 16.06 7.43 1.71
CA THR A 442 16.26 7.53 0.26
C THR A 442 15.23 8.43 -0.41
N ASP A 443 13.95 8.32 -0.04
CA ASP A 443 12.89 9.22 -0.53
C ASP A 443 13.14 10.69 -0.12
N THR A 444 13.63 10.89 1.11
CA THR A 444 13.96 12.21 1.67
C THR A 444 15.14 12.85 0.93
N LEU A 445 16.24 12.10 0.72
CA LEU A 445 17.41 12.58 -0.02
C LEU A 445 17.03 12.94 -1.47
N SER A 446 16.28 12.05 -2.13
CA SER A 446 15.85 12.25 -3.52
C SER A 446 14.92 13.45 -3.64
N SER A 447 14.03 13.66 -2.65
CA SER A 447 13.15 14.83 -2.61
C SER A 447 13.90 16.15 -2.43
N ILE A 448 14.91 16.18 -1.55
CA ILE A 448 15.78 17.35 -1.37
C ILE A 448 16.57 17.65 -2.66
N TYR A 449 17.16 16.61 -3.26
CA TYR A 449 17.89 16.76 -4.51
C TYR A 449 17.00 17.36 -5.61
N LEU A 450 15.79 16.80 -5.79
CA LEU A 450 14.85 17.31 -6.78
C LEU A 450 14.36 18.73 -6.48
N PHE A 451 14.18 19.08 -5.21
CA PHE A 451 13.80 20.44 -4.83
C PHE A 451 14.83 21.49 -5.31
N GLN A 452 16.12 21.16 -5.25
CA GLN A 452 17.16 22.03 -5.79
C GLN A 452 17.23 21.99 -7.31
N TRP A 453 17.09 20.81 -7.90
CA TRP A 453 17.05 20.63 -9.36
C TRP A 453 15.93 21.47 -10.00
N GLN A 454 14.73 21.46 -9.41
CA GLN A 454 13.57 22.18 -9.94
C GLN A 454 13.60 23.69 -9.68
N ALA A 455 14.60 24.24 -8.97
CA ALA A 455 14.58 25.63 -8.50
C ALA A 455 14.47 26.65 -9.65
N LYS A 456 15.18 26.42 -10.76
CA LYS A 456 15.12 27.28 -11.96
C LYS A 456 13.72 27.26 -12.58
N LEU A 457 13.15 26.07 -12.76
CA LEU A 457 11.80 25.86 -13.29
C LEU A 457 10.76 26.56 -12.40
N LEU A 458 10.82 26.30 -11.10
CA LEU A 458 9.90 26.85 -10.11
C LEU A 458 9.95 28.38 -10.07
N ARG A 459 11.14 28.98 -10.19
CA ARG A 459 11.29 30.44 -10.22
C ARG A 459 10.54 31.05 -11.42
N ILE A 460 10.69 30.45 -12.59
CA ILE A 460 10.05 30.95 -13.83
C ILE A 460 8.54 30.78 -13.77
N ILE A 461 8.07 29.62 -13.31
CA ILE A 461 6.64 29.35 -13.11
C ILE A 461 6.05 30.36 -12.13
N LYS A 462 6.68 30.59 -10.98
CA LYS A 462 6.21 31.58 -9.99
C LYS A 462 6.19 32.99 -10.56
N GLN A 463 7.18 33.38 -11.36
CA GLN A 463 7.21 34.70 -12.01
C GLN A 463 6.06 34.89 -13.00
N LYS A 464 5.58 33.81 -13.61
CA LYS A 464 4.43 33.81 -14.51
C LYS A 464 3.09 33.53 -13.79
N ASP A 465 3.12 33.42 -12.46
CA ASP A 465 1.98 33.02 -11.63
C ASP A 465 1.27 31.73 -12.11
N GLU A 466 2.05 30.77 -12.62
CA GLU A 466 1.53 29.49 -13.09
C GLU A 466 1.39 28.48 -11.94
N PHE A 467 0.50 27.50 -12.12
CA PHE A 467 0.35 26.39 -11.20
C PHE A 467 1.57 25.47 -11.25
N PHE A 468 2.02 24.98 -10.09
CA PHE A 468 3.10 23.99 -9.99
C PHE A 468 2.95 23.10 -8.77
N GLY A 469 3.32 21.84 -8.93
CA GLY A 469 3.73 20.99 -7.81
C GLY A 469 4.27 19.64 -8.25
N ARG A 470 4.65 18.83 -7.27
CA ARG A 470 5.29 17.53 -7.49
C ARG A 470 4.72 16.47 -6.56
N CYS A 471 4.55 15.27 -7.09
CA CYS A 471 4.29 14.05 -6.32
C CYS A 471 5.41 13.05 -6.64
N LYS A 472 6.33 12.85 -5.68
CA LYS A 472 7.53 12.02 -5.88
C LYS A 472 8.31 12.37 -7.16
N ASP A 473 8.42 11.45 -8.09
CA ASP A 473 9.15 11.54 -9.36
C ASP A 473 8.36 12.24 -10.48
N GLU A 474 7.11 12.62 -10.24
CA GLU A 474 6.24 13.26 -11.24
C GLU A 474 5.91 14.72 -10.87
N LEU A 475 6.28 15.65 -11.74
CA LEU A 475 5.97 17.08 -11.64
C LEU A 475 4.80 17.44 -12.54
N PHE A 476 4.02 18.43 -12.13
CA PHE A 476 2.93 19.03 -12.90
C PHE A 476 3.01 20.55 -12.84
N PHE A 477 2.81 21.22 -13.98
CA PHE A 477 2.62 22.66 -14.02
C PHE A 477 1.77 23.12 -15.21
N THR A 478 1.27 24.34 -15.13
CA THR A 478 0.57 25.01 -16.24
C THR A 478 1.51 25.96 -16.99
N TRP A 479 1.21 26.23 -18.25
CA TRP A 479 1.98 27.13 -19.08
C TRP A 479 1.09 27.91 -20.05
N ASN A 480 1.06 29.24 -19.91
CA ASN A 480 0.34 30.14 -20.83
C ASN A 480 1.25 30.89 -21.81
N SER A 481 2.59 30.70 -21.75
CA SER A 481 3.52 31.38 -22.65
C SER A 481 3.76 30.58 -23.93
N SER A 482 4.64 31.08 -24.81
CA SER A 482 4.92 30.41 -26.08
C SER A 482 5.50 28.99 -25.87
N SER A 483 5.19 28.08 -26.79
CA SER A 483 5.74 26.71 -26.76
C SER A 483 7.27 26.70 -26.95
N ASN A 484 7.82 27.69 -27.66
CA ASN A 484 9.26 27.81 -27.87
C ASN A 484 9.99 28.14 -26.57
N GLU A 485 9.48 29.11 -25.78
CA GLU A 485 10.03 29.42 -24.45
C GLU A 485 10.04 28.19 -23.52
N LEU A 486 9.00 27.35 -23.59
CA LEU A 486 8.92 26.14 -22.80
C LEU A 486 9.98 25.12 -23.23
N GLN A 487 10.16 24.92 -24.54
CA GLN A 487 11.18 24.01 -25.06
C GLN A 487 12.59 24.47 -24.69
N ASP A 488 12.88 25.77 -24.81
CA ASP A 488 14.16 26.35 -24.42
C ASP A 488 14.41 26.17 -22.91
N LEU A 489 13.39 26.36 -22.09
CA LEU A 489 13.47 26.13 -20.64
C LEU A 489 13.80 24.67 -20.34
N LEU A 490 13.05 23.72 -20.89
CA LEU A 490 13.26 22.29 -20.68
C LEU A 490 14.63 21.83 -21.16
N GLN A 491 15.06 22.31 -22.33
CA GLN A 491 16.39 22.02 -22.87
C GLN A 491 17.50 22.58 -21.97
N SER A 492 17.33 23.80 -21.46
CA SER A 492 18.30 24.40 -20.54
C SER A 492 18.45 23.63 -19.23
N ILE A 493 17.35 23.06 -18.71
CA ILE A 493 17.35 22.24 -17.49
C ILE A 493 18.06 20.90 -17.77
N LYS A 494 17.78 20.29 -18.92
CA LYS A 494 18.42 19.04 -19.35
C LYS A 494 19.94 19.19 -19.48
N ILE A 495 20.40 20.31 -20.04
CA ILE A 495 21.84 20.62 -20.16
C ILE A 495 22.47 20.86 -18.78
N GLN A 496 21.78 21.56 -17.88
CA GLN A 496 22.29 21.88 -16.55
C GLN A 496 22.42 20.64 -15.65
N TYR A 497 21.55 19.64 -15.84
CA TYR A 497 21.50 18.43 -15.02
C TYR A 497 21.49 17.17 -15.90
N PRO A 498 22.62 16.82 -16.53
CA PRO A 498 22.71 15.70 -17.47
C PRO A 498 22.44 14.34 -16.84
N ASN A 499 22.57 14.23 -15.51
CA ASN A 499 22.33 12.99 -14.77
C ASN A 499 20.85 12.78 -14.42
N VAL A 500 19.96 13.76 -14.64
CA VAL A 500 18.53 13.61 -14.37
C VAL A 500 17.80 13.28 -15.65
N TYR A 501 17.31 12.05 -15.75
CA TYR A 501 16.58 11.57 -16.92
C TYR A 501 15.09 11.78 -16.72
N PHE A 502 14.46 12.47 -17.66
CA PHE A 502 13.03 12.77 -17.57
C PHE A 502 12.33 12.74 -18.93
N HIS A 503 11.05 12.38 -18.89
CA HIS A 503 10.13 12.44 -20.01
C HIS A 503 9.09 13.53 -19.75
N THR A 504 8.68 14.21 -20.82
CA THR A 504 7.73 15.32 -20.74
C THR A 504 6.51 15.06 -21.59
N SER A 505 5.32 15.34 -21.06
CA SER A 505 4.07 15.36 -21.82
C SER A 505 3.46 16.76 -21.71
N ILE A 506 3.13 17.35 -22.86
CA ILE A 506 2.66 18.73 -22.97
C ILE A 506 1.42 18.75 -23.86
N GLY A 507 0.35 19.37 -23.39
CA GLY A 507 -0.86 19.53 -24.20
C GLY A 507 -2.00 20.20 -23.46
N SER A 508 -3.10 20.46 -24.17
CA SER A 508 -4.38 20.84 -23.57
C SER A 508 -5.06 19.67 -22.84
N ASN A 509 -4.52 18.46 -22.99
CA ASN A 509 -4.89 17.29 -22.24
C ASN A 509 -3.64 16.49 -21.87
N VAL A 510 -3.58 16.02 -20.63
CA VAL A 510 -2.47 15.20 -20.12
C VAL A 510 -2.98 14.18 -19.11
N ASN A 511 -2.17 13.14 -18.91
CA ASN A 511 -2.32 12.23 -17.79
C ASN A 511 -1.33 12.62 -16.69
N TYR A 512 -1.80 12.69 -15.45
CA TYR A 512 -0.96 12.93 -14.28
C TYR A 512 -1.48 12.09 -13.12
N LEU A 513 -0.62 11.31 -12.47
CA LEU A 513 -1.03 10.29 -11.51
C LEU A 513 -2.09 9.37 -12.17
N ASN A 514 -3.27 9.21 -11.55
CA ASN A 514 -4.38 8.39 -12.07
C ASN A 514 -5.51 9.26 -12.65
N LEU A 515 -5.17 10.43 -13.23
CA LEU A 515 -6.13 11.44 -13.68
C LEU A 515 -5.93 11.79 -15.15
N TYR A 516 -7.04 11.93 -15.86
CA TYR A 516 -7.08 12.52 -17.18
C TYR A 516 -7.58 13.96 -17.00
N ILE A 517 -6.75 14.91 -17.43
CA ILE A 517 -6.96 16.33 -17.20
C ILE A 517 -7.04 16.98 -18.57
N THR A 518 -8.06 17.78 -18.82
CA THR A 518 -8.14 18.59 -20.03
C THR A 518 -8.68 19.98 -19.78
N ASN A 519 -8.15 20.91 -20.56
CA ASN A 519 -8.55 22.29 -20.63
C ASN A 519 -9.57 22.43 -21.76
N GLN A 520 -10.84 22.52 -21.39
CA GLN A 520 -11.96 22.72 -22.31
C GLN A 520 -12.22 24.22 -22.43
N ASN A 521 -11.45 24.90 -23.27
CA ASN A 521 -11.60 26.33 -23.55
C ASN A 521 -11.56 27.22 -22.29
N GLY A 522 -10.58 27.01 -21.41
CA GLY A 522 -10.42 27.73 -20.14
C GLY A 522 -11.18 27.10 -18.97
N GLN A 523 -11.91 26.01 -19.20
CA GLN A 523 -12.57 25.25 -18.15
C GLN A 523 -11.79 23.97 -17.82
N LEU A 524 -11.55 23.74 -16.53
CA LEU A 524 -10.89 22.54 -16.06
C LEU A 524 -11.88 21.38 -16.10
N TYR A 525 -11.54 20.34 -16.85
CA TYR A 525 -12.24 19.08 -16.82
C TYR A 525 -11.30 17.97 -16.38
N THR A 526 -11.78 17.15 -15.46
CA THR A 526 -11.02 16.01 -14.93
C THR A 526 -11.90 14.78 -14.82
N ARG A 527 -11.29 13.62 -15.06
CA ARG A 527 -11.87 12.31 -14.76
C ARG A 527 -10.78 11.35 -14.30
N VAL A 528 -11.19 10.24 -13.71
CA VAL A 528 -10.27 9.12 -13.45
C VAL A 528 -9.68 8.64 -14.77
N ASN A 529 -8.35 8.60 -14.88
CA ASN A 529 -7.68 7.97 -16.00
C ASN A 529 -7.59 6.47 -15.75
N ARG A 530 -8.07 5.70 -16.71
CA ARG A 530 -7.89 4.25 -16.79
C ARG A 530 -6.99 4.04 -18.00
N ASP A 531 -5.69 4.04 -17.78
CA ASP A 531 -4.76 3.68 -18.85
C ASP A 531 -5.00 2.21 -19.21
N ALA A 532 -5.39 1.93 -20.45
CA ALA A 532 -5.69 0.56 -20.89
C ALA A 532 -4.47 -0.38 -20.81
N THR A 533 -3.26 0.19 -20.74
CA THR A 533 -1.99 -0.53 -20.60
C THR A 533 -1.60 -0.74 -19.14
N LEU A 534 -1.82 0.28 -18.28
CA LEU A 534 -1.79 0.11 -16.82
C LEU A 534 -3.08 -0.59 -16.42
N LYS A 535 -3.04 -1.91 -16.47
CA LYS A 535 -3.97 -2.84 -15.84
C LYS A 535 -4.27 -2.38 -14.40
N GLU A 536 -5.10 -1.35 -14.18
CA GLU A 536 -5.70 -0.93 -12.90
C GLU A 536 -6.80 -1.93 -12.54
N ASN A 537 -6.39 -3.18 -12.56
CA ASN A 537 -7.12 -4.38 -12.34
C ASN A 537 -7.30 -4.56 -10.84
N TYR A 538 -8.25 -3.81 -10.34
CA TYR A 538 -8.57 -3.80 -8.94
C TYR A 538 -9.16 -5.14 -8.48
N ILE A 539 -8.31 -5.84 -7.72
CA ILE A 539 -8.56 -6.59 -6.48
C ILE A 539 -8.79 -8.09 -6.60
N LEU A 540 -8.07 -8.77 -5.70
CA LEU A 540 -8.29 -10.12 -5.18
C LEU A 540 -9.74 -10.59 -5.37
N PRO A 541 -9.97 -11.74 -6.02
CA PRO A 541 -11.29 -12.33 -6.03
C PRO A 541 -11.77 -12.57 -4.60
N TYR A 542 -13.00 -12.14 -4.34
CA TYR A 542 -13.64 -12.28 -3.06
C TYR A 542 -13.74 -13.75 -2.68
N VAL A 543 -13.15 -14.08 -1.54
CA VAL A 543 -13.25 -15.39 -0.95
C VAL A 543 -14.11 -15.31 0.30
N THR A 544 -15.16 -16.14 0.34
CA THR A 544 -15.94 -16.39 1.56
C THR A 544 -15.01 -16.72 2.74
N GLY A 545 -15.12 -15.94 3.81
CA GLY A 545 -14.27 -16.08 5.01
C GLY A 545 -13.00 -15.22 5.04
N HIS A 546 -12.69 -14.46 3.98
CA HIS A 546 -11.53 -13.55 3.97
C HIS A 546 -11.81 -12.27 4.80
N PRO A 547 -10.80 -11.68 5.45
CA PRO A 547 -10.93 -10.40 6.17
C PRO A 547 -11.56 -9.30 5.32
N LYS A 548 -12.81 -8.95 5.63
CA LYS A 548 -13.62 -7.97 4.89
C LYS A 548 -13.07 -6.54 4.96
N LEU A 549 -12.21 -6.24 5.94
CA LEU A 549 -11.77 -4.87 6.23
C LEU A 549 -10.99 -4.24 5.07
N MET A 550 -9.99 -4.94 4.52
CA MET A 550 -9.15 -4.37 3.46
C MET A 550 -9.96 -4.09 2.19
N TYR A 551 -10.87 -4.99 1.83
CA TYR A 551 -11.80 -4.80 0.71
C TYR A 551 -12.77 -3.64 0.93
N SER A 552 -13.28 -3.51 2.17
CA SER A 552 -14.16 -2.42 2.55
C SER A 552 -13.48 -1.06 2.46
N ILE A 553 -12.23 -0.98 2.95
CA ILE A 553 -11.42 0.24 2.90
C ILE A 553 -11.13 0.60 1.44
N TRP A 554 -10.66 -0.36 0.65
CA TRP A 554 -10.35 -0.14 -0.74
C TRP A 554 -11.55 0.38 -1.52
N PHE A 555 -12.71 -0.28 -1.43
CA PHE A 555 -13.86 0.08 -2.26
C PHE A 555 -14.40 1.46 -1.89
N ARG A 556 -14.43 1.77 -0.59
CA ARG A 556 -14.77 3.11 -0.12
C ARG A 556 -13.80 4.16 -0.65
N SER A 557 -12.48 3.92 -0.56
CA SER A 557 -11.49 4.85 -1.08
C SER A 557 -11.62 5.05 -2.60
N ALA A 558 -11.93 4.00 -3.36
CA ALA A 558 -12.13 4.10 -4.81
C ALA A 558 -13.38 4.93 -5.17
N LEU A 559 -14.48 4.76 -4.44
CA LEU A 559 -15.69 5.58 -4.59
C LEU A 559 -15.45 7.05 -4.25
N ILE A 560 -14.72 7.32 -3.15
CA ILE A 560 -14.36 8.69 -2.76
C ILE A 560 -13.47 9.32 -3.83
N ARG A 561 -12.46 8.60 -4.31
CA ARG A 561 -11.60 9.04 -5.42
C ARG A 561 -12.45 9.39 -6.65
N ALA A 562 -13.34 8.50 -7.07
CA ALA A 562 -14.22 8.75 -8.20
C ALA A 562 -15.02 10.05 -8.04
N ALA A 563 -15.60 10.28 -6.85
CA ALA A 563 -16.36 11.48 -6.56
C ALA A 563 -15.52 12.75 -6.58
N CYS A 564 -14.31 12.74 -6.00
CA CYS A 564 -13.44 13.90 -5.96
C CYS A 564 -12.78 14.21 -7.32
N CYS A 565 -12.40 13.18 -8.07
CA CYS A 565 -11.59 13.30 -9.28
C CYS A 565 -12.40 13.58 -10.54
N CYS A 566 -13.68 13.19 -10.59
CA CYS A 566 -14.56 13.50 -11.71
C CYS A 566 -15.12 14.93 -11.58
N SER A 567 -15.10 15.69 -12.67
CA SER A 567 -15.71 17.02 -12.73
C SER A 567 -17.20 16.95 -13.04
N LEU A 568 -17.62 15.99 -13.89
CA LEU A 568 -19.02 15.79 -14.25
C LEU A 568 -19.64 14.60 -13.53
N VAL A 569 -20.93 14.73 -13.20
CA VAL A 569 -21.72 13.64 -12.62
C VAL A 569 -21.74 12.41 -13.51
N LYS A 570 -21.75 12.59 -14.84
CA LYS A 570 -21.74 11.48 -15.81
C LYS A 570 -20.50 10.60 -15.65
N ASP A 571 -19.32 11.22 -15.56
CA ASP A 571 -18.04 10.51 -15.40
C ASP A 571 -17.95 9.81 -14.05
N PHE A 572 -18.46 10.45 -12.99
CA PHE A 572 -18.56 9.81 -11.68
C PHE A 572 -19.47 8.57 -11.71
N GLN A 573 -20.66 8.66 -12.33
CA GLN A 573 -21.57 7.52 -12.41
C GLN A 573 -20.98 6.36 -13.22
N GLN A 574 -20.28 6.68 -14.31
CA GLN A 574 -19.53 5.69 -15.08
C GLN A 574 -18.46 5.05 -14.19
N GLU A 575 -17.53 5.80 -13.62
CA GLU A 575 -16.51 5.23 -12.75
C GLU A 575 -17.11 4.40 -11.59
N ARG A 576 -18.21 4.85 -10.96
CA ARG A 576 -18.93 4.09 -9.92
C ARG A 576 -19.43 2.75 -10.42
N ILE A 577 -20.18 2.72 -11.52
CA ILE A 577 -20.76 1.48 -12.05
C ILE A 577 -19.64 0.53 -12.50
N TYR A 578 -18.56 1.06 -13.10
CA TYR A 578 -17.38 0.28 -13.41
C TYR A 578 -16.85 -0.44 -12.16
N LEU A 579 -16.63 0.29 -11.06
CA LEU A 579 -16.17 -0.30 -9.80
C LEU A 579 -17.14 -1.37 -9.25
N GLU A 580 -18.45 -1.12 -9.31
CA GLU A 580 -19.47 -2.08 -8.89
C GLU A 580 -19.40 -3.38 -9.72
N LEU A 581 -19.31 -3.26 -11.05
CA LEU A 581 -19.22 -4.40 -11.97
C LEU A 581 -17.90 -5.16 -11.78
N THR A 582 -16.77 -4.46 -11.64
CA THR A 582 -15.47 -5.07 -11.38
C THR A 582 -15.51 -5.95 -10.13
N LEU A 583 -16.11 -5.47 -9.04
CA LEU A 583 -16.26 -6.28 -7.81
C LEU A 583 -17.18 -7.49 -8.03
N LEU A 584 -18.34 -7.32 -8.66
CA LEU A 584 -19.25 -8.44 -8.90
C LEU A 584 -18.59 -9.54 -9.73
N VAL A 585 -17.86 -9.16 -10.78
CA VAL A 585 -17.12 -10.09 -11.65
C VAL A 585 -15.97 -10.77 -10.88
N ASN A 586 -15.32 -10.05 -9.97
CA ASN A 586 -14.30 -10.61 -9.07
C ASN A 586 -14.92 -11.43 -7.91
N GLY A 587 -16.20 -11.79 -7.99
CA GLY A 587 -16.87 -12.73 -7.08
C GLY A 587 -17.41 -12.11 -5.79
N TYR A 588 -17.38 -10.78 -5.65
CA TYR A 588 -17.96 -10.11 -4.49
C TYR A 588 -19.47 -10.29 -4.47
N SER A 589 -20.03 -10.57 -3.29
CA SER A 589 -21.48 -10.70 -3.17
C SER A 589 -22.16 -9.36 -3.45
N LEU A 590 -23.31 -9.39 -4.14
CA LEU A 590 -24.13 -8.20 -4.39
C LEU A 590 -24.47 -7.43 -3.10
N ARG A 591 -24.77 -8.15 -2.01
CA ARG A 591 -25.01 -7.55 -0.69
C ARG A 591 -23.82 -6.72 -0.19
N PHE A 592 -22.59 -7.15 -0.46
CA PHE A 592 -21.39 -6.41 -0.09
C PHE A 592 -21.31 -5.11 -0.90
N VAL A 593 -21.45 -5.19 -2.23
CA VAL A 593 -21.39 -4.04 -3.13
C VAL A 593 -22.48 -3.02 -2.77
N GLU A 594 -23.74 -3.47 -2.70
CA GLU A 594 -24.89 -2.65 -2.32
C GLU A 594 -24.73 -1.98 -0.97
N HIS A 595 -24.27 -2.72 0.05
CA HIS A 595 -24.05 -2.15 1.38
C HIS A 595 -23.03 -1.00 1.35
N HIS A 596 -21.94 -1.16 0.61
CA HIS A 596 -20.90 -0.13 0.52
C HIS A 596 -21.31 1.08 -0.32
N VAL A 597 -22.00 0.86 -1.44
CA VAL A 597 -22.52 1.95 -2.29
C VAL A 597 -23.61 2.72 -1.56
N GLN A 598 -24.54 2.03 -0.90
CA GLN A 598 -25.59 2.67 -0.12
C GLN A 598 -25.00 3.49 1.03
N HIS A 599 -24.10 2.90 1.81
CA HIS A 599 -23.39 3.61 2.87
C HIS A 599 -22.61 4.83 2.35
N PHE A 600 -22.03 4.76 1.14
CA PHE A 600 -21.30 5.88 0.55
C PHE A 600 -22.22 7.10 0.29
N PHE A 601 -23.41 6.88 -0.27
CA PHE A 601 -24.38 7.96 -0.48
C PHE A 601 -25.06 8.41 0.81
N ASP A 602 -25.40 7.47 1.70
CA ASP A 602 -26.07 7.75 2.98
C ASP A 602 -25.21 8.61 3.91
N TYR A 603 -23.88 8.52 3.80
CA TYR A 603 -22.94 9.27 4.63
C TYR A 603 -23.19 10.79 4.57
N PHE A 604 -23.61 11.31 3.43
CA PHE A 604 -23.99 12.71 3.22
C PHE A 604 -25.45 12.89 2.78
N HIS A 605 -26.32 11.94 3.13
CA HIS A 605 -27.74 11.96 2.78
C HIS A 605 -28.04 12.15 1.27
N ALA A 606 -27.11 11.74 0.40
CA ALA A 606 -27.17 11.95 -1.04
C ALA A 606 -27.76 10.74 -1.79
N TYR A 607 -28.77 10.07 -1.23
CA TYR A 607 -29.34 8.83 -1.80
C TYR A 607 -29.89 9.02 -3.22
N ASN A 608 -30.41 10.21 -3.54
CA ASN A 608 -30.93 10.54 -4.87
C ASN A 608 -29.83 10.57 -5.95
N MET A 609 -28.58 10.88 -5.58
CA MET A 609 -27.42 10.85 -6.49
C MET A 609 -27.12 9.45 -7.00
N ARG A 610 -27.76 8.42 -6.43
CA ARG A 610 -27.62 7.07 -6.95
C ARG A 610 -28.24 6.92 -8.35
N TYR A 611 -29.32 7.67 -8.61
CA TYR A 611 -30.15 7.53 -9.81
C TYR A 611 -30.31 8.82 -10.61
N LEU A 612 -30.06 9.98 -10.00
CA LEU A 612 -30.16 11.28 -10.66
C LEU A 612 -28.82 11.72 -11.28
N MET A 613 -28.92 12.36 -12.45
CA MET A 613 -27.81 12.99 -13.17
C MET A 613 -27.86 14.52 -13.01
N ASP A 614 -27.94 14.98 -11.77
CA ASP A 614 -27.94 16.42 -11.45
C ASP A 614 -26.53 16.89 -11.09
N GLN A 615 -26.01 17.82 -11.89
CA GLN A 615 -24.65 18.34 -11.72
C GLN A 615 -24.50 19.23 -10.47
N MET A 616 -25.53 20.02 -10.12
CA MET A 616 -25.47 20.94 -8.97
C MET A 616 -25.49 20.17 -7.65
N ILE A 617 -26.33 19.13 -7.56
CA ILE A 617 -26.36 18.24 -6.40
C ILE A 617 -25.04 17.46 -6.31
N TYR A 618 -24.49 17.02 -7.44
CA TYR A 618 -23.19 16.35 -7.48
C TYR A 618 -22.06 17.25 -6.96
N GLU A 619 -22.00 18.51 -7.38
CA GLU A 619 -20.96 19.45 -6.94
C GLU A 619 -21.00 19.66 -5.42
N THR A 620 -22.21 19.79 -4.85
CA THR A 620 -22.40 19.88 -3.39
C THR A 620 -21.91 18.60 -2.69
N PHE A 621 -22.28 17.43 -3.22
CA PHE A 621 -21.83 16.14 -2.69
C PHE A 621 -20.31 15.95 -2.80
N ARG A 622 -19.71 16.37 -3.92
CA ARG A 622 -18.27 16.34 -4.16
C ARG A 622 -17.54 17.26 -3.19
N GLN A 623 -18.07 18.45 -2.90
CA GLN A 623 -17.48 19.37 -1.92
C GLN A 623 -17.46 18.77 -0.50
N HIS A 624 -18.53 18.11 -0.06
CA HIS A 624 -18.54 17.43 1.24
C HIS A 624 -17.45 16.36 1.36
N TRP A 625 -17.15 15.63 0.27
CA TRP A 625 -16.04 14.67 0.26
C TRP A 625 -14.68 15.34 0.33
N PHE A 626 -14.48 16.47 -0.37
CA PHE A 626 -13.26 17.26 -0.23
C PHE A 626 -13.06 17.71 1.22
N ASP A 627 -14.09 18.26 1.86
CA ASP A 627 -14.01 18.73 3.24
C ASP A 627 -13.71 17.59 4.21
N PHE A 628 -14.36 16.43 4.02
CA PHE A 628 -14.09 15.23 4.82
C PHE A 628 -12.66 14.72 4.68
N ILE A 629 -12.11 14.72 3.45
CA ILE A 629 -10.73 14.28 3.22
C ILE A 629 -9.74 15.25 3.87
N THR A 630 -9.98 16.57 3.76
CA THR A 630 -9.17 17.58 4.45
C THR A 630 -9.15 17.33 5.96
N MET A 631 -10.32 17.19 6.58
CA MET A 631 -10.44 16.96 8.03
C MET A 631 -9.79 15.63 8.48
N LYS A 632 -9.86 14.60 7.63
CA LYS A 632 -9.22 13.31 7.88
C LYS A 632 -7.70 13.40 7.78
N ASN A 633 -7.17 14.14 6.81
CA ASN A 633 -5.74 14.36 6.64
C ASN A 633 -5.16 15.11 7.84
N GLU A 634 -5.82 16.17 8.31
CA GLU A 634 -5.44 16.90 9.53
C GLU A 634 -5.40 15.97 10.77
N SER A 635 -6.40 15.10 10.90
CA SER A 635 -6.45 14.10 11.97
C SER A 635 -5.32 13.05 11.89
N GLN A 636 -4.90 12.71 10.67
CA GLN A 636 -3.78 11.81 10.41
C GLN A 636 -2.45 12.49 10.72
N GLU A 637 -2.26 13.74 10.31
CA GLU A 637 -1.08 14.55 10.65
C GLU A 637 -0.91 14.65 12.17
N MET A 638 -1.98 14.93 12.91
CA MET A 638 -1.94 14.92 14.38
C MET A 638 -1.55 13.55 14.95
N THR A 639 -2.04 12.45 14.35
CA THR A 639 -1.68 11.10 14.78
C THR A 639 -0.22 10.77 14.46
N GLN A 640 0.30 11.24 13.32
CA GLN A 640 1.69 11.08 12.93
C GLN A 640 2.62 11.86 13.86
N GLN A 641 2.28 13.09 14.24
CA GLN A 641 3.02 13.87 15.23
C GLN A 641 3.09 13.14 16.59
N ILE A 642 2.00 12.48 17.02
CA ILE A 642 1.99 11.64 18.23
C ILE A 642 2.94 10.43 18.09
N ASP A 643 3.00 9.82 16.90
CA ASP A 643 3.90 8.70 16.60
C ASP A 643 5.37 9.14 16.59
N ASP A 644 5.67 10.28 15.95
CA ASP A 644 7.01 10.86 15.88
C ASP A 644 7.54 11.24 17.27
N ASN A 645 6.65 11.68 18.17
CA ASN A 645 6.95 11.95 19.57
C ASN A 645 7.06 10.67 20.43
N GLY A 646 6.84 9.48 19.85
CA GLY A 646 6.95 8.19 20.56
C GLY A 646 5.79 7.84 21.47
N HIS A 647 4.66 8.55 21.35
CA HIS A 647 3.46 8.39 22.18
C HIS A 647 2.39 7.48 21.54
N LEU A 648 2.66 6.89 20.38
CA LEU A 648 1.75 5.94 19.74
C LEU A 648 2.10 4.49 20.11
N ILE A 649 1.17 3.79 20.75
CA ILE A 649 1.29 2.39 21.13
C ILE A 649 0.54 1.53 20.11
N ARG A 650 1.27 0.69 19.35
CA ARG A 650 0.70 -0.22 18.36
C ARG A 650 0.69 -1.67 18.87
N LEU A 651 -0.51 -2.21 19.10
CA LEU A 651 -0.74 -3.57 19.55
C LEU A 651 -1.37 -4.41 18.42
N ASN A 652 -1.10 -5.72 18.41
CA ASN A 652 -1.72 -6.63 17.46
C ASN A 652 -1.91 -8.04 18.01
N TYR A 653 -2.83 -8.78 17.40
CA TYR A 653 -3.04 -10.22 17.60
C TYR A 653 -3.22 -10.93 16.25
N LEU A 654 -3.03 -12.26 16.22
CA LEU A 654 -3.27 -13.02 15.00
C LEU A 654 -4.77 -13.27 14.81
N TYR A 655 -5.27 -12.92 13.64
CA TYR A 655 -6.66 -13.08 13.26
C TYR A 655 -6.79 -14.08 12.12
N GLU A 656 -7.67 -15.06 12.30
CA GLU A 656 -8.11 -15.97 11.23
C GLU A 656 -9.65 -15.93 11.10
N GLN A 657 -10.35 -15.98 12.23
CA GLN A 657 -11.81 -15.90 12.33
C GLN A 657 -12.18 -15.42 13.74
N GLY A 658 -13.35 -14.77 13.88
CA GLY A 658 -13.98 -14.45 15.16
C GLY A 658 -14.61 -13.06 15.14
N PRO A 659 -15.27 -12.65 16.23
CA PRO A 659 -15.95 -11.34 16.32
C PRO A 659 -14.93 -10.23 16.60
N ARG A 660 -14.06 -9.94 15.62
CA ARG A 660 -12.96 -8.96 15.70
C ARG A 660 -13.42 -7.59 16.16
N CYS A 661 -14.53 -7.10 15.62
CA CYS A 661 -15.07 -5.78 15.96
C CYS A 661 -15.49 -5.70 17.43
N GLN A 662 -16.13 -6.76 17.92
CA GLN A 662 -16.55 -6.86 19.31
C GLN A 662 -15.33 -6.92 20.24
N PHE A 663 -14.35 -7.78 19.95
CA PHE A 663 -13.13 -7.85 20.76
C PHE A 663 -12.39 -6.50 20.81
N ASN A 664 -12.27 -5.81 19.67
CA ASN A 664 -11.62 -4.49 19.65
C ASN A 664 -12.40 -3.47 20.49
N GLN A 665 -13.74 -3.47 20.44
CA GLN A 665 -14.56 -2.59 21.26
C GLN A 665 -14.39 -2.87 22.76
N GLU A 666 -14.48 -4.14 23.15
CA GLU A 666 -14.28 -4.58 24.54
C GLU A 666 -12.87 -4.26 25.03
N PHE A 667 -11.85 -4.47 24.20
CA PHE A 667 -10.47 -4.09 24.49
C PHE A 667 -10.35 -2.57 24.73
N TYR A 668 -10.91 -1.72 23.86
CA TYR A 668 -10.81 -0.28 24.03
C TYR A 668 -11.60 0.23 25.25
N GLN A 669 -12.74 -0.38 25.57
CA GLN A 669 -13.48 -0.08 26.78
C GLN A 669 -12.63 -0.37 28.01
N LEU A 670 -12.06 -1.58 28.08
CA LEU A 670 -11.17 -2.00 29.15
C LEU A 670 -9.92 -1.10 29.22
N TRP A 671 -9.28 -0.85 28.10
CA TRP A 671 -8.13 0.04 28.03
C TRP A 671 -8.47 1.43 28.57
N SER A 672 -9.61 1.99 28.18
CA SER A 672 -10.04 3.32 28.63
C SER A 672 -10.36 3.39 30.12
N SER A 673 -10.91 2.32 30.72
CA SER A 673 -11.25 2.30 32.14
C SER A 673 -10.02 2.20 33.04
N TYR A 674 -8.99 1.48 32.60
CA TYR A 674 -7.75 1.30 33.38
C TYR A 674 -6.77 2.46 33.23
N PHE A 675 -6.64 3.00 32.02
CA PHE A 675 -5.50 3.87 31.68
C PHE A 675 -5.82 5.36 31.63
N LYS A 676 -7.09 5.77 31.62
CA LYS A 676 -7.46 7.20 31.79
C LYS A 676 -7.04 7.76 33.15
N ASN A 677 -6.90 6.90 34.16
CA ASN A 677 -6.62 7.28 35.55
C ASN A 677 -5.17 7.02 35.98
N HIS A 678 -4.29 6.53 35.09
CA HIS A 678 -2.92 6.15 35.45
C HIS A 678 -1.93 7.27 35.11
N SER A 679 -1.35 7.91 36.14
CA SER A 679 -0.49 9.11 36.05
C SER A 679 0.46 9.13 34.85
N ARG A 680 1.32 8.11 34.68
CA ARG A 680 2.31 8.06 33.58
C ARG A 680 1.74 7.90 32.17
N LEU A 681 0.63 7.17 32.01
CA LEU A 681 0.02 6.94 30.69
C LEU A 681 -0.96 8.05 30.32
N SER A 682 -1.57 8.71 31.32
CA SER A 682 -2.40 9.90 31.13
C SER A 682 -1.57 11.15 30.86
N GLU A 683 -0.42 11.33 31.52
CA GLU A 683 0.47 12.48 31.34
C GLU A 683 1.13 12.49 29.95
N GLU A 684 1.48 11.34 29.40
CA GLU A 684 2.16 11.21 28.10
C GLU A 684 1.23 11.36 26.87
N LYS A 685 -0.08 11.64 27.04
CA LYS A 685 -1.07 11.69 25.93
C LYS A 685 -0.97 10.49 24.96
N SER A 686 -0.61 9.32 25.48
CA SER A 686 -0.32 8.15 24.65
C SER A 686 -1.58 7.62 23.97
N LYS A 687 -1.54 7.40 22.64
CA LYS A 687 -2.65 6.86 21.85
C LYS A 687 -2.42 5.39 21.56
N VAL A 688 -3.42 4.55 21.78
CA VAL A 688 -3.31 3.10 21.57
C VAL A 688 -4.12 2.67 20.35
N ILE A 689 -3.48 1.88 19.49
CA ILE A 689 -4.10 1.29 18.30
C ILE A 689 -3.94 -0.23 18.37
N LEU A 690 -5.06 -0.94 18.45
CA LEU A 690 -5.14 -2.39 18.32
C LEU A 690 -5.46 -2.78 16.87
N THR A 691 -4.60 -3.61 16.30
CA THR A 691 -4.72 -4.11 14.91
C THR A 691 -4.71 -5.64 14.87
N THR A 692 -4.99 -6.20 13.69
CA THR A 692 -4.95 -7.65 13.47
C THR A 692 -3.91 -8.01 12.42
N LYS A 693 -3.19 -9.11 12.63
CA LYS A 693 -2.25 -9.70 11.67
C LYS A 693 -2.71 -11.06 11.21
N HIS A 694 -2.30 -11.45 10.01
CA HIS A 694 -2.46 -12.81 9.48
C HIS A 694 -1.15 -13.58 9.58
N VAL A 695 -1.23 -14.91 9.49
CA VAL A 695 -0.03 -15.77 9.63
C VAL A 695 0.81 -15.71 8.36
N HIS A 696 0.27 -16.19 7.24
CA HIS A 696 0.95 -16.13 5.95
C HIS A 696 0.00 -15.72 4.82
N SER A 697 0.48 -14.92 3.88
CA SER A 697 -0.19 -14.74 2.59
C SER A 697 0.19 -15.86 1.63
N LEU A 698 -0.55 -15.99 0.53
CA LEU A 698 -0.27 -16.96 -0.52
C LEU A 698 1.11 -16.73 -1.15
N ASN A 699 1.56 -15.47 -1.24
CA ASN A 699 2.92 -15.12 -1.64
C ASN A 699 3.94 -15.82 -0.74
N VAL A 700 3.86 -15.60 0.58
CA VAL A 700 4.80 -16.16 1.55
C VAL A 700 4.79 -17.68 1.53
N LEU A 701 3.62 -18.28 1.32
CA LEU A 701 3.49 -19.73 1.22
C LEU A 701 4.08 -20.32 -0.06
N LEU A 702 4.18 -19.56 -1.15
CA LEU A 702 4.61 -20.05 -2.46
C LEU A 702 6.03 -19.61 -2.87
N THR A 703 6.57 -18.56 -2.26
CA THR A 703 7.95 -18.13 -2.51
C THR A 703 8.92 -19.05 -1.76
N GLN A 704 9.87 -19.65 -2.48
CA GLN A 704 10.89 -20.55 -1.92
C GLN A 704 12.05 -19.81 -1.22
N SER A 705 12.13 -18.49 -1.34
CA SER A 705 13.12 -17.71 -0.62
C SER A 705 12.81 -17.73 0.88
N LYS A 706 13.85 -17.90 1.71
CA LYS A 706 13.80 -17.63 3.17
C LYS A 706 13.53 -16.13 3.40
N LEU A 707 12.35 -15.63 3.04
CA LEU A 707 11.89 -14.29 3.36
C LEU A 707 11.46 -14.27 4.84
N LYS A 708 12.45 -14.27 5.74
CA LYS A 708 12.23 -14.19 7.20
C LYS A 708 11.59 -12.86 7.65
N HIS A 709 11.44 -11.86 6.76
CA HIS A 709 11.15 -10.48 7.22
C HIS A 709 10.03 -9.70 6.49
N GLN A 710 9.18 -10.31 5.66
CA GLN A 710 8.03 -9.59 5.06
C GLN A 710 6.79 -9.47 5.99
N GLY A 711 6.99 -9.37 7.31
CA GLY A 711 5.91 -9.19 8.29
C GLY A 711 5.58 -7.73 8.66
N GLN A 712 6.20 -6.75 7.99
CA GLN A 712 6.16 -5.33 8.39
C GLN A 712 6.16 -4.30 7.23
N VAL A 713 5.59 -4.62 6.07
CA VAL A 713 5.18 -3.57 5.11
C VAL A 713 3.66 -3.55 5.01
#